data_AF-A0AAP4FCQ8-F1
#
_entry.id   AF-A0AAP4FCQ8-F1
#
_cell.length_a   1.000
_cell.length_b   1.000
_cell.length_c   1.000
_cell.angle_alpha   90.00
_cell.angle_beta   90.00
_cell.angle_gamma   90.00
#
_symmetry.space_group_name_H-M   'P 1'
#
loop_
_entity.id
_entity.type
_entity.pdbx_description
1 polymer ?
#
loop_
_entity_poly.entity_id
_entity_poly.type
_entity_poly.pdbx_seq_one_letter_code
_entity_poly.pdbx_strand_id
1 'polypeptide(L)'
;MLGIGETHIVEPLSMPLRDAPPPLPTGTIEAEEVPEAVRPQPVPLVRLLLPIVMIAAMLGMVALMVLGAGDSRHISPVSLMFPLMMLASMAMMFGSHNSGQDPDETRRTYLRHIKALREKALDNAGAQRAHELYRHPDPAGLEPLVGSRRMWERGPDDPDALEVRVGTGPTTLCTPINVPDSGATEDLDPVCAVSMRQAIKAVGTVPDMPVVIQLQAFRFLSFTGDNARDTVRALVMQLALAHGPETIGIEAIGGEWQWLKWLPHTREPDKARFRIVLVDALLTTGTEDFFHGDSYTTVIEVGGAPSSALSLRAEQEGLCLVAADTLQAVTAAGVEELGTPDSLGTAAATIMARRMAVFRRPDSTSGRRGNDLLGLLGYSGVDELAASGMWHGRDGASRLMVPIGIDSIGQPVTVDLKESAHGGMGPHGLCIGATGSGKSELLRTLVTALAATHSPDELNLVLVDFKGGATFLGCDRLPHTSAVITNLEEESTLVERMYDAISGEMNRRQELLRTAGNFANVGEYNASADAVRDYGPLPALVIVVDEFSELLGQHPDFAELFVAVGRLGRSLHVHLLLASQRLEEGRLRGLDSHLSYRIGLKTFSSAESRQVLGVTDAYHLPGQPGAGYLKSDAEDLTRFQASYVSGPLARRAAPGAGMHAATDQDGNPAGPPRRVELFTGWAQDDAAAQNSPAVVMDESTSVLTEVVRAAGEEAAARGQEAHRIWLPPLPPVIELSSLDMEGAESTAAELSAPIGIIDRPYYQRQDQLVIDFHQHGGHLALCGGPQSGKSGALRTIVSSLALNRRPEDIRFYVIDLGGGQLAALDRLPHVAGVAGREEGEKIRRIVDEVAGFIRRPESRETFLIIDGWHHIGPSNAEFEDIAESITDIVADGASANVHVVIATSRWTTMRPAIRDLIANRLELRLGEALDSLIDRKLQQKLPSAPGRGLTQADENMLLAHTSNQDIAHICRVHANAVPAPRLKMLPAVLTPEALAAHGEAPTGGIPWGIGGRDLSTLAWNPEREPHLVAIGAQGCGKSNFLAQIMREISGLSREAARMVVIDQRRAHLGTLDQDMVAAYAATQSSAQEAIVNTVRTLEQRLPGPDITPEQLAARDWWEGPDIYVVIDDADLVSDIALAPLIDLLPHARDIGLHMVIARKSGGIGRALFGQFFSAVRDLQPAFLLFDADRDEGTIFGLKPSHQPPGRGQWSIRGENLGIAQVVYGEGKE
;
A
#
# COMPACT_ATOMS: atom_id res chain seq x y z
N MET A 1 18.77 50.68 0.97
CA MET A 1 18.54 49.22 0.96
C MET A 1 18.06 48.85 -0.43
N LEU A 2 18.85 48.13 -1.21
CA LEU A 2 18.62 47.84 -2.64
C LEU A 2 18.31 46.35 -2.90
N GLY A 3 17.94 45.57 -1.88
CA GLY A 3 17.60 44.15 -2.08
C GLY A 3 18.73 43.26 -2.62
N ILE A 4 20.00 43.73 -2.61
CA ILE A 4 21.18 43.06 -3.19
C ILE A 4 21.56 41.75 -2.45
N GLY A 5 20.74 41.30 -1.50
CA GLY A 5 20.86 40.00 -0.83
C GLY A 5 19.88 38.94 -1.34
N GLU A 6 18.82 39.33 -2.04
CA GLU A 6 17.85 38.42 -2.67
C GLU A 6 18.16 38.36 -4.17
N THR A 7 18.97 37.38 -4.59
CA THR A 7 19.24 37.17 -6.01
C THR A 7 18.13 36.34 -6.63
N HIS A 8 17.43 36.88 -7.62
CA HIS A 8 16.42 36.13 -8.38
C HIS A 8 17.08 35.41 -9.56
N ILE A 9 17.03 34.09 -9.55
CA ILE A 9 17.57 33.25 -10.64
C ILE A 9 16.50 33.13 -11.73
N VAL A 10 16.88 33.45 -12.97
CA VAL A 10 16.00 33.33 -14.14
C VAL A 10 16.53 32.24 -15.05
N GLU A 11 15.82 31.11 -15.13
CA GLU A 11 16.21 29.98 -15.97
C GLU A 11 16.06 30.29 -17.47
N PRO A 12 16.93 29.73 -18.34
CA PRO A 12 16.76 29.86 -19.78
C PRO A 12 15.45 29.22 -20.25
N LEU A 13 14.68 29.95 -21.06
CA LEU A 13 13.48 29.44 -21.70
C LEU A 13 13.82 28.90 -23.08
N SER A 14 13.41 27.66 -23.37
CA SER A 14 13.43 27.15 -24.74
C SER A 14 12.28 27.77 -25.56
N MET A 15 12.46 27.88 -26.87
CA MET A 15 11.47 28.49 -27.78
C MET A 15 10.01 27.99 -27.57
N PRO A 16 9.74 26.69 -27.32
CA PRO A 16 8.38 26.19 -27.08
C PRO A 16 7.75 26.65 -25.75
N LEU A 17 8.56 27.07 -24.77
CA LEU A 17 8.12 27.51 -23.45
C LEU A 17 7.84 29.02 -23.37
N ARG A 18 8.04 29.75 -24.47
CA ARG A 18 7.73 31.18 -24.60
C ARG A 18 6.23 31.39 -24.68
N ASP A 19 5.79 32.54 -24.18
CA ASP A 19 4.43 33.01 -24.41
C ASP A 19 4.25 33.30 -25.90
N ALA A 20 3.29 32.62 -26.54
CA ALA A 20 3.09 32.72 -27.99
C ALA A 20 2.66 34.16 -28.39
N PRO A 21 3.23 34.72 -29.47
CA PRO A 21 2.80 36.01 -29.97
C PRO A 21 1.36 35.96 -30.48
N PRO A 22 0.63 37.10 -30.51
CA PRO A 22 -0.66 37.19 -31.18
C PRO A 22 -0.59 36.62 -32.60
N PRO A 23 -1.60 35.90 -33.09
CA PRO A 23 -1.52 35.25 -34.40
C PRO A 23 -1.34 36.27 -35.53
N LEU A 24 -0.35 36.04 -36.39
CA LEU A 24 -0.11 36.87 -37.57
C LEU A 24 -1.10 36.47 -38.69
N PRO A 25 -1.84 37.42 -39.29
CA PRO A 25 -2.72 37.12 -40.42
C PRO A 25 -1.94 36.58 -41.62
N THR A 26 -2.44 35.51 -42.25
CA THR A 26 -1.84 34.87 -43.43
C THR A 26 -2.82 34.86 -44.61
N GLY A 27 -2.28 34.81 -45.84
CA GLY A 27 -3.06 34.77 -47.10
C GLY A 27 -3.22 36.12 -47.80
N THR A 28 -3.99 36.15 -48.89
CA THR A 28 -4.30 37.33 -49.70
C THR A 28 -5.73 37.81 -49.46
N ILE A 29 -5.96 39.12 -49.61
CA ILE A 29 -7.31 39.69 -49.62
C ILE A 29 -7.77 39.77 -51.08
N GLU A 30 -8.68 38.90 -51.51
CA GLU A 30 -9.21 38.89 -52.87
C GLU A 30 -10.25 40.01 -53.09
N ALA A 31 -10.01 40.86 -54.08
CA ALA A 31 -10.96 41.86 -54.54
C ALA A 31 -11.87 41.31 -55.65
N GLU A 32 -13.11 41.81 -55.73
CA GLU A 32 -14.00 41.48 -56.85
C GLU A 32 -13.65 42.32 -58.08
N GLU A 33 -13.87 41.77 -59.28
CA GLU A 33 -13.67 42.46 -60.55
C GLU A 33 -14.45 43.78 -60.60
N VAL A 34 -13.82 44.82 -61.14
CA VAL A 34 -14.46 46.14 -61.27
C VAL A 34 -15.61 46.02 -62.29
N PRO A 35 -16.85 46.46 -61.97
CA PRO A 35 -17.96 46.38 -62.91
C PRO A 35 -17.69 47.12 -64.22
N GLU A 36 -18.14 46.55 -65.34
CA GLU A 36 -18.07 47.18 -66.67
C GLU A 36 -18.98 48.43 -66.77
N ALA A 37 -18.55 49.40 -67.56
CA ALA A 37 -19.30 50.63 -67.80
C ALA A 37 -20.51 50.37 -68.71
N VAL A 38 -21.73 50.61 -68.20
CA VAL A 38 -22.96 50.52 -69.00
C VAL A 38 -23.00 51.67 -70.02
N ARG A 39 -22.79 51.36 -71.31
CA ARG A 39 -22.97 52.32 -72.41
C ARG A 39 -24.47 52.44 -72.76
N PRO A 40 -25.08 53.64 -72.73
CA PRO A 40 -26.46 53.81 -73.21
C PRO A 40 -26.51 53.48 -74.71
N GLN A 41 -27.29 52.47 -75.10
CA GLN A 41 -27.48 52.17 -76.52
C GLN A 41 -28.21 53.33 -77.21
N PRO A 42 -27.68 53.88 -78.33
CA PRO A 42 -28.38 54.91 -79.07
C PRO A 42 -29.64 54.31 -79.69
N VAL A 43 -30.80 54.89 -79.35
CA VAL A 43 -32.06 54.55 -80.02
C VAL A 43 -31.87 54.80 -81.52
N PRO A 44 -32.09 53.81 -82.41
CA PRO A 44 -31.81 53.99 -83.83
C PRO A 44 -32.67 55.15 -84.39
N LEU A 45 -32.01 56.10 -85.07
CA LEU A 45 -32.59 57.35 -85.61
C LEU A 45 -33.82 57.09 -86.52
N VAL A 46 -33.91 55.89 -87.08
CA VAL A 46 -35.06 55.39 -87.86
C VAL A 46 -36.36 55.42 -87.05
N ARG A 47 -36.31 55.19 -85.73
CA ARG A 47 -37.49 55.16 -84.85
C ARG A 47 -38.09 56.56 -84.61
N LEU A 48 -37.30 57.62 -84.83
CA LEU A 48 -37.74 59.03 -84.68
C LEU A 48 -38.35 59.59 -85.98
N LEU A 49 -37.87 59.14 -87.15
CA LEU A 49 -38.31 59.66 -88.46
C LEU A 49 -39.54 58.96 -89.03
N LEU A 50 -39.77 57.68 -88.70
CA LEU A 50 -40.88 56.88 -89.27
C LEU A 50 -42.28 57.50 -89.03
N PRO A 51 -42.62 58.05 -87.85
CA PRO A 51 -43.92 58.68 -87.63
C PRO A 51 -44.10 59.97 -88.46
N ILE A 52 -43.04 60.75 -88.65
CA ILE A 52 -43.07 62.02 -89.41
C ILE A 52 -43.27 61.74 -90.90
N VAL A 53 -42.56 60.74 -91.46
CA VAL A 53 -42.71 60.33 -92.87
C VAL A 53 -44.12 59.81 -93.14
N MET A 54 -44.70 59.04 -92.22
CA MET A 54 -46.06 58.52 -92.38
C MET A 54 -47.15 59.60 -92.23
N ILE A 55 -46.98 60.57 -91.32
CA ILE A 55 -47.88 61.73 -91.21
C ILE A 55 -47.80 62.60 -92.47
N ALA A 56 -46.61 62.80 -93.03
CA ALA A 56 -46.41 63.52 -94.29
C ALA A 56 -47.03 62.78 -95.49
N ALA A 57 -46.93 61.45 -95.56
CA ALA A 57 -47.60 60.63 -96.57
C ALA A 57 -49.13 60.66 -96.44
N MET A 58 -49.64 60.67 -95.21
CA MET A 58 -51.08 60.77 -94.93
C MET A 58 -51.64 62.15 -95.36
N LEU A 59 -50.94 63.24 -95.03
CA LEU A 59 -51.28 64.59 -95.48
C LEU A 59 -51.16 64.75 -97.00
N GLY A 60 -50.14 64.15 -97.62
CA GLY A 60 -49.92 64.16 -99.06
C GLY A 60 -51.02 63.44 -99.84
N MET A 61 -51.50 62.29 -99.35
CA MET A 61 -52.58 61.54 -100.00
C MET A 61 -53.95 62.22 -99.84
N VAL A 62 -54.22 62.84 -98.68
CA VAL A 62 -55.44 63.64 -98.44
C VAL A 62 -55.43 64.92 -99.28
N ALA A 63 -54.27 65.59 -99.43
CA ALA A 63 -54.13 66.76 -100.30
C ALA A 63 -54.31 66.40 -101.78
N LEU A 64 -53.78 65.25 -102.23
CA LEU A 64 -53.96 64.77 -103.62
C LEU A 64 -55.43 64.44 -103.94
N MET A 65 -56.17 63.92 -102.96
CA MET A 65 -57.60 63.63 -103.11
C MET A 65 -58.49 64.90 -103.10
N VAL A 66 -58.07 65.96 -102.40
CA VAL A 66 -58.82 67.23 -102.28
C VAL A 66 -58.47 68.23 -103.39
N LEU A 67 -57.27 68.19 -103.97
CA LEU A 67 -56.83 69.10 -105.04
C LEU A 67 -57.05 68.57 -106.47
N GLY A 68 -57.34 67.27 -106.63
CA GLY A 68 -57.67 66.64 -107.91
C GLY A 68 -59.17 66.64 -108.22
N ALA A 69 -59.83 67.80 -108.17
CA ALA A 69 -61.24 67.96 -108.53
C ALA A 69 -61.39 68.79 -109.81
N GLY A 70 -61.22 68.11 -110.95
CA GLY A 70 -61.53 68.58 -112.30
C GLY A 70 -62.06 67.42 -113.15
N ASP A 71 -63.39 67.31 -113.19
CA ASP A 71 -64.23 66.54 -114.11
C ASP A 71 -64.18 64.99 -114.11
N SER A 72 -64.77 64.38 -113.07
CA SER A 72 -65.77 63.29 -113.11
C SER A 72 -65.81 62.53 -111.77
N ARG A 73 -66.99 62.46 -111.15
CA ARG A 73 -67.21 61.90 -109.80
C ARG A 73 -67.40 60.38 -109.84
N HIS A 74 -66.47 59.61 -109.28
CA HIS A 74 -66.74 58.30 -108.65
C HIS A 74 -65.74 58.04 -107.50
N ILE A 75 -66.11 58.35 -106.26
CA ILE A 75 -65.36 57.97 -105.04
C ILE A 75 -65.74 56.53 -104.70
N SER A 76 -64.78 55.59 -104.73
CA SER A 76 -65.04 54.19 -104.36
C SER A 76 -64.91 53.99 -102.83
N PRO A 77 -65.78 53.20 -102.17
CA PRO A 77 -65.77 52.98 -100.71
C PRO A 77 -64.48 52.37 -100.15
N VAL A 78 -63.63 51.75 -100.99
CA VAL A 78 -62.36 51.13 -100.59
C VAL A 78 -61.30 52.18 -100.22
N SER A 79 -61.40 53.40 -100.76
CA SER A 79 -60.44 54.49 -100.51
C SER A 79 -60.46 55.06 -99.08
N LEU A 80 -61.50 54.76 -98.29
CA LEU A 80 -61.69 55.26 -96.91
C LEU A 80 -61.19 54.30 -95.81
N MET A 81 -60.91 53.03 -96.12
CA MET A 81 -60.47 52.04 -95.09
C MET A 81 -58.97 52.02 -94.83
N PHE A 82 -58.15 52.51 -95.77
CA PHE A 82 -56.68 52.47 -95.67
C PHE A 82 -56.08 53.30 -94.52
N PRO A 83 -56.60 54.50 -94.18
CA PRO A 83 -56.10 55.28 -93.03
C PRO A 83 -56.37 54.62 -91.68
N LEU A 84 -57.45 53.84 -91.57
CA LEU A 84 -57.90 53.27 -90.29
C LEU A 84 -57.05 52.06 -89.86
N MET A 85 -56.65 51.19 -90.78
CA MET A 85 -55.76 50.05 -90.48
C MET A 85 -54.35 50.47 -90.07
N MET A 86 -53.87 51.58 -90.62
CA MET A 86 -52.54 52.11 -90.34
C MET A 86 -52.42 52.68 -88.92
N LEU A 87 -53.53 53.21 -88.36
CA LEU A 87 -53.60 53.70 -86.98
C LEU A 87 -53.60 52.55 -85.95
N ALA A 88 -54.26 51.42 -86.27
CA ALA A 88 -54.31 50.27 -85.38
C ALA A 88 -52.94 49.57 -85.21
N SER A 89 -52.08 49.58 -86.24
CA SER A 89 -50.72 49.00 -86.14
C SER A 89 -49.76 49.86 -85.30
N MET A 90 -50.01 51.17 -85.18
CA MET A 90 -49.19 52.08 -84.36
C MET A 90 -49.32 51.82 -82.86
N ALA A 91 -50.50 51.41 -82.39
CA ALA A 91 -50.76 51.17 -80.97
C ALA A 91 -50.02 49.94 -80.41
N MET A 92 -49.74 48.91 -81.22
CA MET A 92 -49.00 47.71 -80.78
C MET A 92 -47.48 47.91 -80.67
N MET A 93 -46.89 48.95 -81.26
CA MET A 93 -45.42 49.16 -81.28
C MET A 93 -44.87 49.86 -80.01
N PHE A 94 -45.74 50.42 -79.16
CA PHE A 94 -45.33 51.21 -77.97
C PHE A 94 -45.38 50.45 -76.64
N GLY A 95 -45.98 49.26 -76.57
CA GLY A 95 -45.97 48.44 -75.36
C GLY A 95 -45.22 47.15 -75.57
N SER A 96 -43.97 47.03 -75.05
CA SER A 96 -43.28 45.79 -74.60
C SER A 96 -41.74 45.77 -74.84
N HIS A 97 -40.97 45.58 -73.73
CA HIS A 97 -39.53 45.23 -73.52
C HIS A 97 -38.45 46.32 -73.69
N ASN A 98 -37.44 46.49 -72.79
CA ASN A 98 -36.68 45.47 -72.03
C ASN A 98 -36.04 46.02 -70.72
N SER A 99 -35.87 45.14 -69.73
CA SER A 99 -35.21 45.34 -68.42
C SER A 99 -33.68 45.44 -68.53
N GLY A 100 -33.10 46.57 -68.13
CA GLY A 100 -31.67 46.72 -67.82
C GLY A 100 -31.50 46.95 -66.32
N GLN A 101 -30.57 46.25 -65.67
CA GLN A 101 -30.20 46.46 -64.27
C GLN A 101 -29.86 47.94 -64.03
N ASP A 102 -30.36 48.52 -62.93
CA ASP A 102 -30.12 49.91 -62.58
C ASP A 102 -28.62 50.10 -62.27
N PRO A 103 -27.86 50.83 -63.10
CA PRO A 103 -26.41 50.97 -62.94
C PRO A 103 -26.01 51.58 -61.59
N ASP A 104 -26.91 52.33 -60.94
CA ASP A 104 -26.65 52.92 -59.63
C ASP A 104 -26.71 51.89 -58.49
N GLU A 105 -27.48 50.81 -58.62
CA GLU A 105 -27.56 49.74 -57.63
C GLU A 105 -26.32 48.85 -57.65
N THR A 106 -25.81 48.52 -58.83
CA THR A 106 -24.54 47.80 -59.03
C THR A 106 -23.36 48.58 -58.45
N ARG A 107 -23.29 49.89 -58.73
CA ARG A 107 -22.24 50.77 -58.18
C ARG A 107 -22.29 50.83 -56.65
N ARG A 108 -23.49 50.97 -56.07
CA ARG A 108 -23.67 51.04 -54.60
C ARG A 108 -23.25 49.76 -53.91
N THR A 109 -23.49 48.60 -54.52
CA THR A 109 -23.11 47.29 -53.97
C THR A 109 -21.59 47.11 -54.01
N TYR A 110 -20.94 47.47 -55.12
CA TYR A 110 -19.48 47.40 -55.24
C TYR A 110 -18.75 48.36 -54.27
N LEU A 111 -19.27 49.57 -54.05
CA LEU A 111 -18.70 50.49 -53.05
C LEU A 111 -18.82 49.95 -51.60
N ARG A 112 -19.85 49.17 -51.28
CA ARG A 112 -19.94 48.46 -49.98
C ARG A 112 -18.89 47.36 -49.87
N HIS A 113 -18.62 46.64 -50.97
CA HIS A 113 -17.54 45.65 -51.03
C HIS A 113 -16.17 46.28 -50.77
N ILE A 114 -15.85 47.39 -51.45
CA ILE A 114 -14.61 48.15 -51.21
C ILE A 114 -14.49 48.57 -49.74
N LYS A 115 -15.60 48.99 -49.11
CA LYS A 115 -15.62 49.33 -47.68
C LYS A 115 -15.30 48.12 -46.80
N ALA A 116 -15.93 46.96 -47.03
CA ALA A 116 -15.67 45.74 -46.27
C ALA A 116 -14.23 45.23 -46.46
N LEU A 117 -13.70 45.33 -47.69
CA LEU A 117 -12.32 45.00 -48.01
C LEU A 117 -11.34 45.89 -47.24
N ARG A 118 -11.62 47.20 -47.18
CA ARG A 118 -10.83 48.17 -46.41
C ARG A 118 -10.87 47.88 -44.91
N GLU A 119 -12.04 47.57 -44.35
CA GLU A 119 -12.18 47.20 -42.92
C GLU A 119 -11.35 45.95 -42.60
N LYS A 120 -11.46 44.89 -43.42
CA LYS A 120 -10.66 43.67 -43.26
C LYS A 120 -9.15 43.93 -43.35
N ALA A 121 -8.72 44.79 -44.27
CA ALA A 121 -7.31 45.16 -44.39
C ALA A 121 -6.80 45.96 -43.17
N LEU A 122 -7.64 46.83 -42.58
CA LEU A 122 -7.32 47.56 -41.36
C LEU A 122 -7.26 46.64 -40.13
N ASP A 123 -8.17 45.66 -40.04
CA ASP A 123 -8.14 44.65 -38.97
C ASP A 123 -6.86 43.81 -39.06
N ASN A 124 -6.49 43.35 -40.27
CA ASN A 124 -5.24 42.65 -40.51
C ASN A 124 -4.01 43.51 -40.19
N ALA A 125 -4.03 44.80 -40.54
CA ALA A 125 -2.97 45.75 -40.18
C ALA A 125 -2.85 45.91 -38.65
N GLY A 126 -3.98 45.94 -37.94
CA GLY A 126 -4.01 45.99 -36.47
C GLY A 126 -3.41 44.73 -35.84
N ALA A 127 -3.77 43.55 -36.35
CA ALA A 127 -3.21 42.27 -35.90
C ALA A 127 -1.71 42.13 -36.24
N GLN A 128 -1.29 42.57 -37.43
CA GLN A 128 0.12 42.64 -37.83
C GLN A 128 0.90 43.55 -36.87
N ARG A 129 0.39 44.75 -36.57
CA ARG A 129 1.02 45.66 -35.61
C ARG A 129 1.10 45.06 -34.21
N ALA A 130 0.04 44.40 -33.73
CA ALA A 130 0.04 43.76 -32.41
C ALA A 130 1.05 42.61 -32.31
N HIS A 131 1.19 41.82 -33.38
CA HIS A 131 2.21 40.77 -33.47
C HIS A 131 3.63 41.36 -33.42
N GLU A 132 3.92 42.37 -34.24
CA GLU A 132 5.25 42.98 -34.30
C GLU A 132 5.58 43.78 -33.02
N LEU A 133 4.62 44.48 -32.41
CA LEU A 133 4.83 45.17 -31.13
C LEU A 133 4.96 44.19 -29.96
N TYR A 134 4.39 42.99 -30.05
CA TYR A 134 4.65 41.95 -29.06
C TYR A 134 6.11 41.51 -29.16
N ARG A 135 6.61 41.20 -30.36
CA ARG A 135 8.01 40.80 -30.59
C ARG A 135 9.00 41.92 -30.30
N HIS A 136 8.68 43.14 -30.72
CA HIS A 136 9.52 44.33 -30.60
C HIS A 136 8.75 45.47 -29.88
N PRO A 137 8.64 45.39 -28.54
CA PRO A 137 7.88 46.36 -27.76
C PRO A 137 8.41 47.78 -27.89
N ASP A 138 7.55 48.74 -27.63
CA ASP A 138 7.95 50.14 -27.54
C ASP A 138 8.94 50.36 -26.38
N PRO A 139 10.02 51.15 -26.58
CA PRO A 139 10.99 51.46 -25.52
C PRO A 139 10.36 51.98 -24.21
N ALA A 140 9.27 52.74 -24.29
CA ALA A 140 8.56 53.24 -23.11
C ALA A 140 7.83 52.12 -22.33
N GLY A 141 7.53 51.00 -22.99
CA GLY A 141 6.85 49.83 -22.43
C GLY A 141 7.77 48.72 -21.92
N LEU A 142 9.10 48.92 -21.92
CA LEU A 142 10.06 47.88 -21.51
C LEU A 142 10.17 47.71 -19.99
N GLU A 143 9.98 48.78 -19.20
CA GLU A 143 10.16 48.74 -17.73
C GLU A 143 9.26 47.68 -17.03
N PRO A 144 7.97 47.54 -17.35
CA PRO A 144 7.10 46.52 -16.75
C PRO A 144 7.49 45.08 -17.08
N LEU A 145 8.28 44.87 -18.12
CA LEU A 145 8.69 43.53 -18.56
C LEU A 145 9.87 42.98 -17.74
N VAL A 146 10.59 43.84 -17.01
CA VAL A 146 11.69 43.43 -16.13
C VAL A 146 11.15 42.55 -15.00
N GLY A 147 11.64 41.31 -14.90
CA GLY A 147 11.17 40.31 -13.94
C GLY A 147 9.95 39.50 -14.39
N SER A 148 9.37 39.81 -15.56
CA SER A 148 8.33 38.98 -16.18
C SER A 148 8.94 37.76 -16.89
N ARG A 149 8.10 36.81 -17.33
CA ARG A 149 8.52 35.66 -18.17
C ARG A 149 9.16 36.07 -19.50
N ARG A 150 8.92 37.31 -19.95
CA ARG A 150 9.46 37.86 -21.20
C ARG A 150 10.88 38.41 -21.08
N MET A 151 11.40 38.54 -19.86
CA MET A 151 12.79 38.91 -19.63
C MET A 151 13.70 37.69 -19.90
N TRP A 152 14.69 37.89 -20.76
CA TRP A 152 15.67 36.86 -21.17
C TRP A 152 15.03 35.62 -21.82
N GLU A 153 13.91 35.85 -22.51
CA GLU A 153 13.17 34.80 -23.23
C GLU A 153 13.91 34.33 -24.49
N ARG A 154 14.77 35.17 -25.09
CA ARG A 154 15.56 34.86 -26.29
C ARG A 154 16.92 34.25 -25.97
N GLY A 155 17.16 33.06 -26.51
CA GLY A 155 18.43 32.36 -26.48
C GLY A 155 19.27 32.65 -27.73
N PRO A 156 20.50 32.11 -27.78
CA PRO A 156 21.46 32.46 -28.81
C PRO A 156 21.27 31.73 -30.16
N ASP A 157 20.56 30.61 -30.16
CA ASP A 157 20.30 29.78 -31.35
C ASP A 157 18.94 30.07 -31.98
N ASP A 158 18.17 31.00 -31.39
CA ASP A 158 16.85 31.32 -31.90
C ASP A 158 16.94 32.19 -33.16
N PRO A 159 15.99 32.04 -34.10
CA PRO A 159 15.96 32.85 -35.31
C PRO A 159 15.88 34.37 -35.05
N ASP A 160 15.28 34.77 -33.91
CA ASP A 160 15.09 36.15 -33.48
C ASP A 160 16.20 36.68 -32.55
N ALA A 161 17.31 35.93 -32.41
CA ALA A 161 18.48 36.36 -31.66
C ALA A 161 19.10 37.60 -32.30
N LEU A 162 19.37 38.64 -31.50
CA LEU A 162 19.92 39.93 -31.90
C LEU A 162 19.07 40.74 -32.91
N GLU A 163 17.79 40.41 -33.09
CA GLU A 163 16.83 41.27 -33.79
C GLU A 163 16.35 42.40 -32.87
N VAL A 164 16.61 43.65 -33.26
CA VAL A 164 16.31 44.84 -32.42
C VAL A 164 15.60 45.94 -33.21
N ARG A 165 14.65 46.63 -32.56
CA ARG A 165 13.95 47.79 -33.13
C ARG A 165 14.76 49.07 -32.91
N VAL A 166 14.85 49.89 -33.95
CA VAL A 166 15.56 51.18 -33.94
C VAL A 166 14.63 52.39 -34.11
N GLY A 167 13.35 52.15 -34.43
CA GLY A 167 12.36 53.19 -34.64
C GLY A 167 11.05 52.64 -35.20
N THR A 168 10.18 53.52 -35.65
CA THR A 168 8.90 53.18 -36.29
C THR A 168 8.79 53.78 -37.68
N GLY A 169 8.27 53.02 -38.64
CA GLY A 169 8.21 53.39 -40.05
C GLY A 169 7.06 52.72 -40.79
N PRO A 170 6.82 53.07 -42.06
CA PRO A 170 5.81 52.42 -42.88
C PRO A 170 6.29 51.02 -43.34
N THR A 171 5.42 50.02 -43.24
CA THR A 171 5.66 48.66 -43.79
C THR A 171 4.49 48.24 -44.68
N THR A 172 4.70 47.31 -45.61
CA THR A 172 3.61 46.76 -46.42
C THR A 172 2.69 45.87 -45.58
N LEU A 173 1.41 45.80 -45.97
CA LEU A 173 0.43 44.90 -45.35
C LEU A 173 0.81 43.44 -45.62
N CYS A 174 0.88 42.60 -44.58
CA CYS A 174 1.28 41.19 -44.70
C CYS A 174 0.30 40.34 -45.51
N THR A 175 -0.96 40.80 -45.63
CA THR A 175 -1.98 40.23 -46.51
C THR A 175 -2.23 41.15 -47.70
N PRO A 176 -1.47 41.03 -48.80
CA PRO A 176 -1.63 41.92 -49.93
C PRO A 176 -3.02 41.76 -50.56
N ILE A 177 -3.56 42.88 -51.05
CA ILE A 177 -4.85 42.89 -51.75
C ILE A 177 -4.60 42.45 -53.18
N ASN A 178 -5.11 41.28 -53.55
CA ASN A 178 -5.04 40.76 -54.90
C ASN A 178 -6.23 41.31 -55.71
N VAL A 179 -5.94 41.86 -56.89
CA VAL A 179 -6.96 42.41 -57.78
C VAL A 179 -6.94 41.63 -59.10
N PRO A 180 -8.04 40.95 -59.47
CA PRO A 180 -8.13 40.24 -60.73
C PRO A 180 -8.05 41.18 -61.95
N ASP A 181 -7.46 40.70 -63.04
CA ASP A 181 -7.23 41.47 -64.27
C ASP A 181 -8.57 41.83 -64.93
N SER A 182 -9.03 43.06 -64.72
CA SER A 182 -10.38 43.51 -65.10
C SER A 182 -10.46 44.05 -66.54
N GLY A 183 -9.54 43.70 -67.43
CA GLY A 183 -9.57 44.13 -68.84
C GLY A 183 -9.08 45.57 -69.10
N ALA A 184 -9.41 46.13 -70.27
CA ALA A 184 -8.94 47.47 -70.66
C ALA A 184 -9.56 48.56 -69.76
N THR A 185 -8.73 49.48 -69.25
CA THR A 185 -9.17 50.57 -68.33
C THR A 185 -10.25 51.48 -68.87
N GLU A 186 -10.50 51.45 -70.19
CA GLU A 186 -11.51 52.26 -70.90
C GLU A 186 -12.94 51.68 -70.78
N ASP A 187 -13.07 50.41 -70.39
CA ASP A 187 -14.36 49.69 -70.33
C ASP A 187 -14.91 49.52 -68.90
N LEU A 188 -14.20 50.01 -67.88
CA LEU A 188 -14.56 49.90 -66.46
C LEU A 188 -15.35 51.11 -65.95
N ASP A 189 -16.22 50.92 -64.95
CA ASP A 189 -16.87 52.04 -64.26
C ASP A 189 -15.80 52.92 -63.55
N PRO A 190 -15.70 54.22 -63.91
CA PRO A 190 -14.60 55.07 -63.45
C PRO A 190 -14.67 55.35 -61.94
N VAL A 191 -15.86 55.34 -61.33
CA VAL A 191 -16.03 55.61 -59.90
C VAL A 191 -15.55 54.41 -59.08
N CYS A 192 -15.94 53.21 -59.49
CA CYS A 192 -15.50 51.95 -58.88
C CYS A 192 -13.99 51.74 -59.03
N ALA A 193 -13.43 51.96 -60.22
CA ALA A 193 -12.00 51.80 -60.51
C ALA A 193 -11.11 52.76 -59.69
N VAL A 194 -11.49 54.05 -59.59
CA VAL A 194 -10.75 55.04 -58.80
C VAL A 194 -10.86 54.76 -57.31
N SER A 195 -12.06 54.40 -56.82
CA SER A 195 -12.28 54.07 -55.41
C SER A 195 -11.48 52.86 -54.96
N MET A 196 -11.38 51.83 -55.81
CA MET A 196 -10.57 50.63 -55.55
C MET A 196 -9.07 50.97 -55.48
N ARG A 197 -8.57 51.74 -56.45
CA ARG A 197 -7.16 52.18 -56.47
C ARG A 197 -6.81 53.04 -55.25
N GLN A 198 -7.72 53.93 -54.85
CA GLN A 198 -7.54 54.76 -53.63
C GLN A 198 -7.60 53.90 -52.37
N ALA A 199 -8.47 52.89 -52.30
CA ALA A 199 -8.54 51.97 -51.17
C ALA A 199 -7.22 51.18 -51.02
N ILE A 200 -6.72 50.56 -52.09
CA ILE A 200 -5.44 49.84 -52.09
C ILE A 200 -4.30 50.75 -51.64
N LYS A 201 -4.23 51.98 -52.16
CA LYS A 201 -3.19 52.95 -51.76
C LYS A 201 -3.30 53.35 -50.28
N ALA A 202 -4.50 53.39 -49.71
CA ALA A 202 -4.73 53.81 -48.33
C ALA A 202 -4.48 52.71 -47.29
N VAL A 203 -4.64 51.43 -47.63
CA VAL A 203 -4.45 50.29 -46.70
C VAL A 203 -3.31 49.36 -47.08
N GLY A 204 -2.64 49.59 -48.22
CA GLY A 204 -1.52 48.77 -48.68
C GLY A 204 -0.24 48.95 -47.85
N THR A 205 -0.13 50.06 -47.11
CA THR A 205 0.97 50.33 -46.18
C THR A 205 0.42 50.57 -44.77
N VAL A 206 1.06 49.95 -43.78
CA VAL A 206 0.78 50.08 -42.36
C VAL A 206 1.79 51.07 -41.77
N PRO A 207 1.35 52.25 -41.28
CA PRO A 207 2.23 53.21 -40.63
C PRO A 207 2.60 52.76 -39.20
N ASP A 208 3.63 53.38 -38.65
CA ASP A 208 4.10 53.20 -37.26
C ASP A 208 4.44 51.74 -36.91
N MET A 209 5.02 51.00 -37.86
CA MET A 209 5.49 49.63 -37.66
C MET A 209 6.94 49.62 -37.16
N PRO A 210 7.32 48.69 -36.27
CA PRO A 210 8.71 48.54 -35.83
C PRO A 210 9.69 48.40 -37.01
N VAL A 211 10.68 49.29 -37.08
CA VAL A 211 11.83 49.15 -37.98
C VAL A 211 12.87 48.32 -37.26
N VAL A 212 13.05 47.07 -37.70
CA VAL A 212 13.91 46.07 -37.05
C VAL A 212 15.17 45.85 -37.88
N ILE A 213 16.30 45.77 -37.19
CA ILE A 213 17.59 45.40 -37.79
C ILE A 213 18.11 44.11 -37.14
N GLN A 214 18.76 43.28 -37.96
CA GLN A 214 19.46 42.08 -37.49
C GLN A 214 20.93 42.44 -37.24
N LEU A 215 21.34 42.58 -35.98
CA LEU A 215 22.69 43.02 -35.65
C LEU A 215 23.78 42.01 -36.07
N GLN A 216 23.45 40.72 -36.16
CA GLN A 216 24.41 39.72 -36.65
C GLN A 216 24.81 39.94 -38.12
N ALA A 217 23.97 40.62 -38.90
CA ALA A 217 24.25 40.89 -40.30
C ALA A 217 25.31 42.00 -40.48
N PHE A 218 25.56 42.81 -39.46
CA PHE A 218 26.43 43.99 -39.54
C PHE A 218 27.42 44.01 -38.37
N ARG A 219 28.71 43.87 -38.68
CA ARG A 219 29.78 43.98 -37.67
C ARG A 219 29.99 45.41 -37.18
N PHE A 220 29.83 46.39 -38.07
CA PHE A 220 30.02 47.81 -37.76
C PHE A 220 28.72 48.58 -37.99
N LEU A 221 28.22 49.26 -36.95
CA LEU A 221 27.09 50.17 -37.06
C LEU A 221 27.51 51.56 -36.63
N SER A 222 27.04 52.59 -37.33
CA SER A 222 27.22 53.99 -36.93
C SER A 222 25.87 54.68 -36.76
N PHE A 223 25.68 55.31 -35.61
CA PHE A 223 24.53 56.17 -35.31
C PHE A 223 24.99 57.61 -35.15
N THR A 224 24.52 58.48 -36.05
CA THR A 224 24.82 59.92 -36.05
C THR A 224 23.55 60.76 -35.86
N GLY A 225 23.68 62.04 -35.52
CA GLY A 225 22.55 62.95 -35.27
C GLY A 225 22.24 63.18 -33.79
N ASP A 226 21.40 64.18 -33.52
CA ASP A 226 21.15 64.67 -32.15
C ASP A 226 20.45 63.62 -31.26
N ASN A 227 19.66 62.72 -31.84
CA ASN A 227 18.93 61.67 -31.13
C ASN A 227 19.68 60.33 -31.07
N ALA A 228 20.88 60.23 -31.64
CA ALA A 228 21.64 58.98 -31.73
C ALA A 228 21.86 58.29 -30.37
N ARG A 229 22.17 59.05 -29.31
CA ARG A 229 22.38 58.48 -27.97
C ARG A 229 21.10 57.91 -27.37
N ASP A 230 19.98 58.57 -27.60
CA ASP A 230 18.66 58.14 -27.13
C ASP A 230 18.22 56.84 -27.83
N THR A 231 18.46 56.76 -29.14
CA THR A 231 18.15 55.57 -29.94
C THR A 231 19.04 54.38 -29.57
N VAL A 232 20.34 54.60 -29.38
CA VAL A 232 21.24 53.52 -28.96
C VAL A 232 20.94 53.07 -27.52
N ARG A 233 20.53 53.96 -26.62
CA ARG A 233 20.02 53.56 -25.28
C ARG A 233 18.79 52.66 -25.38
N ALA A 234 17.84 53.01 -26.24
CA ALA A 234 16.65 52.19 -26.48
C ALA A 234 17.04 50.80 -27.04
N LEU A 235 17.94 50.75 -28.03
CA LEU A 235 18.47 49.52 -28.63
C LEU A 235 19.13 48.62 -27.57
N VAL A 236 20.04 49.17 -26.76
CA VAL A 236 20.78 48.41 -25.75
C VAL A 236 19.83 47.83 -24.69
N MET A 237 18.83 48.62 -24.27
CA MET A 237 17.87 48.16 -23.26
C MET A 237 16.95 47.06 -23.79
N GLN A 238 16.53 47.13 -25.05
CA GLN A 238 15.79 46.03 -25.70
C GLN A 238 16.61 44.74 -25.74
N LEU A 239 17.89 44.83 -26.13
CA LEU A 239 18.78 43.68 -26.18
C LEU A 239 18.98 43.04 -24.81
N ALA A 240 19.27 43.87 -23.80
CA ALA A 240 19.50 43.41 -22.43
C ALA A 240 18.24 42.81 -21.78
N LEU A 241 17.06 43.33 -22.13
CA LEU A 241 15.79 42.77 -21.67
C LEU A 241 15.48 41.43 -22.35
N ALA A 242 15.68 41.34 -23.67
CA ALA A 242 15.29 40.16 -24.44
C ALA A 242 16.24 38.96 -24.26
N HIS A 243 17.53 39.20 -24.01
CA HIS A 243 18.56 38.17 -23.93
C HIS A 243 19.25 38.19 -22.57
N GLY A 244 19.62 37.02 -22.04
CA GLY A 244 20.37 36.94 -20.79
C GLY A 244 21.86 37.32 -20.92
N PRO A 245 22.56 37.56 -19.80
CA PRO A 245 23.99 37.93 -19.77
C PRO A 245 24.94 36.84 -20.31
N GLU A 246 24.49 35.59 -20.39
CA GLU A 246 25.18 34.48 -21.05
C GLU A 246 25.11 34.56 -22.59
N THR A 247 24.09 35.24 -23.11
CA THR A 247 23.84 35.38 -24.55
C THR A 247 24.46 36.65 -25.09
N ILE A 248 24.31 37.79 -24.40
CA ILE A 248 24.88 39.08 -24.82
C ILE A 248 25.75 39.67 -23.71
N GLY A 249 27.00 40.01 -24.07
CA GLY A 249 27.92 40.80 -23.26
C GLY A 249 28.02 42.21 -23.82
N ILE A 250 27.97 43.23 -22.96
CA ILE A 250 27.93 44.63 -23.38
C ILE A 250 29.07 45.40 -22.74
N GLU A 251 29.80 46.14 -23.57
CA GLU A 251 30.91 47.01 -23.16
C GLU A 251 30.72 48.39 -23.77
N ALA A 252 31.29 49.42 -23.14
CA ALA A 252 31.24 50.78 -23.65
C ALA A 252 32.56 51.52 -23.42
N ILE A 253 32.98 52.27 -24.43
CA ILE A 253 34.19 53.09 -24.46
C ILE A 253 33.75 54.53 -24.78
N GLY A 254 34.01 55.48 -23.88
CA GLY A 254 33.57 56.89 -24.03
C GLY A 254 32.46 57.32 -23.05
N GLY A 255 31.99 58.57 -23.15
CA GLY A 255 31.14 59.23 -22.13
C GLY A 255 29.62 59.04 -22.30
N GLU A 256 28.87 59.11 -21.18
CA GLU A 256 27.40 58.98 -20.97
C GLU A 256 26.80 57.57 -20.72
N TRP A 257 27.59 56.51 -20.77
CA TRP A 257 27.11 55.12 -20.59
C TRP A 257 27.24 54.58 -19.15
N GLN A 258 27.40 55.44 -18.14
CA GLN A 258 27.63 55.03 -16.74
C GLN A 258 26.52 54.15 -16.14
N TRP A 259 25.32 54.18 -16.71
CA TRP A 259 24.19 53.38 -16.26
C TRP A 259 24.35 51.89 -16.61
N LEU A 260 25.17 51.54 -17.61
CA LEU A 260 25.43 50.16 -18.02
C LEU A 260 26.02 49.31 -16.90
N LYS A 261 26.80 49.91 -15.98
CA LYS A 261 27.41 49.20 -14.84
C LYS A 261 26.43 48.46 -13.95
N TRP A 262 25.14 48.81 -14.01
CA TRP A 262 24.10 48.13 -13.25
C TRP A 262 23.54 46.89 -13.98
N LEU A 263 23.73 46.79 -15.30
CA LEU A 263 23.26 45.64 -16.06
C LEU A 263 24.07 44.38 -15.73
N PRO A 264 23.42 43.21 -15.56
CA PRO A 264 24.10 41.93 -15.44
C PRO A 264 25.03 41.62 -16.62
N HIS A 265 24.71 42.10 -17.82
CA HIS A 265 25.44 41.92 -19.09
C HIS A 265 26.82 42.58 -19.12
N THR A 266 27.14 43.40 -18.12
CA THR A 266 28.46 44.04 -17.97
C THR A 266 29.34 43.36 -16.91
N ARG A 267 28.87 42.29 -16.27
CA ARG A 267 29.62 41.54 -15.23
C ARG A 267 30.82 40.81 -15.81
N GLU A 268 30.55 39.96 -16.80
CA GLU A 268 31.53 39.10 -17.45
C GLU A 268 31.27 39.09 -18.97
N PRO A 269 31.38 40.26 -19.65
CA PRO A 269 31.02 40.38 -21.06
C PRO A 269 31.83 39.44 -21.95
N ASP A 270 33.07 39.10 -21.56
CA ASP A 270 33.93 38.15 -22.27
C ASP A 270 33.38 36.71 -22.33
N LYS A 271 32.50 36.31 -21.40
CA LYS A 271 31.92 34.94 -21.36
C LYS A 271 30.62 34.80 -22.14
N ALA A 272 30.06 35.91 -22.62
CA ALA A 272 28.81 35.88 -23.38
C ALA A 272 29.05 35.39 -24.81
N ARG A 273 28.02 34.74 -25.38
CA ARG A 273 28.09 34.23 -26.76
C ARG A 273 28.24 35.34 -27.81
N PHE A 274 27.55 36.46 -27.65
CA PHE A 274 27.65 37.61 -28.52
C PHE A 274 28.18 38.81 -27.73
N ARG A 275 29.20 39.48 -28.27
CA ARG A 275 29.85 40.61 -27.61
C ARG A 275 29.61 41.90 -28.37
N ILE A 276 29.07 42.88 -27.68
CA ILE A 276 28.70 44.19 -28.25
C ILE A 276 29.51 45.27 -27.55
N VAL A 277 30.19 46.11 -28.33
CA VAL A 277 30.91 47.28 -27.80
C VAL A 277 30.32 48.56 -28.35
N LEU A 278 30.04 49.51 -27.45
CA LEU A 278 29.61 50.86 -27.78
C LEU A 278 30.83 51.79 -27.76
N VAL A 279 30.99 52.62 -28.78
CA VAL A 279 32.08 53.60 -28.88
C VAL A 279 31.46 54.99 -29.03
N ASP A 280 31.51 55.81 -27.98
CA ASP A 280 30.91 57.16 -27.94
C ASP A 280 31.97 58.25 -28.16
N ALA A 281 31.77 59.06 -29.19
CA ALA A 281 32.46 60.35 -29.43
C ALA A 281 34.00 60.33 -29.30
N LEU A 282 34.65 59.21 -29.60
CA LEU A 282 36.11 59.08 -29.68
C LEU A 282 36.58 59.22 -31.13
N LEU A 283 37.59 60.08 -31.36
CA LEU A 283 38.34 60.07 -32.61
C LEU A 283 39.15 58.77 -32.67
N THR A 284 38.61 57.76 -33.37
CA THR A 284 39.29 56.49 -33.59
C THR A 284 40.38 56.64 -34.64
N THR A 285 41.55 56.03 -34.40
CA THR A 285 42.67 56.05 -35.35
C THR A 285 42.60 54.90 -36.35
N GLY A 286 41.65 53.97 -36.20
CA GLY A 286 41.46 52.81 -37.08
C GLY A 286 42.47 51.69 -36.81
N THR A 287 43.13 51.72 -35.65
CA THR A 287 44.20 50.80 -35.25
C THR A 287 43.90 50.09 -33.93
N GLU A 288 42.74 50.35 -33.34
CA GLU A 288 42.27 49.76 -32.09
C GLU A 288 41.91 48.28 -32.26
N ASP A 289 42.03 47.48 -31.19
CA ASP A 289 41.92 46.01 -31.25
C ASP A 289 40.58 45.50 -31.80
N PHE A 290 39.50 46.26 -31.59
CA PHE A 290 38.16 45.94 -32.11
C PHE A 290 38.01 46.10 -33.64
N PHE A 291 38.98 46.70 -34.34
CA PHE A 291 39.01 46.74 -35.82
C PHE A 291 39.57 45.46 -36.45
N HIS A 292 40.44 44.74 -35.74
CA HIS A 292 41.23 43.65 -36.31
C HIS A 292 40.94 42.26 -35.71
N GLY A 293 40.34 42.20 -34.51
CA GLY A 293 39.99 40.94 -33.84
C GLY A 293 38.49 40.61 -33.90
N ASP A 294 38.15 39.32 -34.00
CA ASP A 294 36.76 38.79 -33.96
C ASP A 294 36.17 38.73 -32.53
N SER A 295 36.80 39.43 -31.58
CA SER A 295 36.39 39.45 -30.17
C SER A 295 35.03 40.09 -29.93
N TYR A 296 34.57 40.95 -30.85
CA TYR A 296 33.25 41.58 -30.80
C TYR A 296 32.40 41.14 -32.00
N THR A 297 31.18 40.71 -31.70
CA THR A 297 30.15 40.40 -32.70
C THR A 297 29.68 41.67 -33.41
N THR A 298 29.49 42.76 -32.64
CA THR A 298 28.97 44.03 -33.16
C THR A 298 29.65 45.22 -32.48
N VAL A 299 30.11 46.18 -33.28
CA VAL A 299 30.71 47.44 -32.85
C VAL A 299 29.76 48.58 -33.23
N ILE A 300 29.30 49.35 -32.26
CA ILE A 300 28.34 50.45 -32.46
C ILE A 300 29.02 51.78 -32.14
N GLU A 301 29.24 52.61 -33.16
CA GLU A 301 29.66 54.00 -33.00
C GLU A 301 28.46 54.90 -32.71
N VAL A 302 28.57 55.77 -31.70
CA VAL A 302 27.52 56.70 -31.31
C VAL A 302 28.01 58.14 -31.36
N GLY A 303 27.29 58.99 -32.09
CA GLY A 303 27.59 60.43 -32.17
C GLY A 303 28.91 60.76 -32.86
N GLY A 304 29.45 59.84 -33.66
CA GLY A 304 30.68 60.03 -34.44
C GLY A 304 30.53 61.11 -35.52
N ALA A 305 31.65 61.73 -35.90
CA ALA A 305 31.68 62.55 -37.11
C ALA A 305 31.56 61.64 -38.35
N PRO A 306 30.88 62.06 -39.43
CA PRO A 306 30.75 61.26 -40.66
C PRO A 306 32.10 60.80 -41.26
N SER A 307 33.19 61.48 -40.92
CA SER A 307 34.55 61.16 -41.35
C SER A 307 35.36 60.29 -40.37
N SER A 308 34.74 59.72 -39.33
CA SER A 308 35.43 58.82 -38.40
C SER A 308 35.77 57.49 -39.08
N ALA A 309 36.80 56.80 -38.59
CA ALA A 309 37.19 55.50 -39.13
C ALA A 309 36.08 54.44 -38.99
N LEU A 310 35.28 54.50 -37.91
CA LEU A 310 34.13 53.63 -37.69
C LEU A 310 32.96 53.94 -38.63
N SER A 311 32.64 55.22 -38.86
CA SER A 311 31.56 55.62 -39.78
C SER A 311 31.89 55.26 -41.23
N LEU A 312 33.14 55.44 -41.65
CA LEU A 312 33.60 54.99 -42.98
C LEU A 312 33.53 53.46 -43.13
N ARG A 313 33.85 52.71 -42.07
CA ARG A 313 33.72 51.24 -42.07
C ARG A 313 32.28 50.78 -42.10
N ALA A 314 31.40 51.41 -41.32
CA ALA A 314 29.97 51.12 -41.33
C ALA A 314 29.36 51.42 -42.72
N GLU A 315 29.81 52.46 -43.44
CA GLU A 315 29.35 52.74 -44.80
C GLU A 315 29.82 51.68 -45.82
N GLN A 316 31.02 51.13 -45.64
CA GLN A 316 31.62 50.16 -46.57
C GLN A 316 31.18 48.71 -46.32
N GLU A 317 31.04 48.30 -45.05
CA GLU A 317 30.93 46.90 -44.62
C GLU A 317 29.79 46.67 -43.61
N GLY A 318 28.99 47.69 -43.30
CA GLY A 318 28.03 47.66 -42.20
C GLY A 318 26.74 48.45 -42.46
N LEU A 319 26.27 49.19 -41.46
CA LEU A 319 25.06 50.02 -41.56
C LEU A 319 25.26 51.39 -40.91
N CYS A 320 24.99 52.46 -41.68
CA CYS A 320 25.02 53.85 -41.21
C CYS A 320 23.60 54.39 -41.04
N LEU A 321 23.25 54.80 -39.82
CA LEU A 321 21.96 55.38 -39.47
C LEU A 321 22.14 56.83 -38.97
N VAL A 322 21.25 57.71 -39.43
CA VAL A 322 21.14 59.10 -38.96
C VAL A 322 19.85 59.20 -38.16
N ALA A 323 19.97 59.41 -36.85
CA ALA A 323 18.88 59.63 -35.92
C ALA A 323 18.78 61.12 -35.56
N ALA A 324 17.98 61.85 -36.34
CA ALA A 324 17.59 63.25 -36.09
C ALA A 324 16.09 63.30 -35.76
N ASP A 325 15.34 64.28 -36.27
CA ASP A 325 13.87 64.28 -36.20
C ASP A 325 13.24 63.09 -36.93
N THR A 326 13.94 62.58 -37.96
CA THR A 326 13.62 61.33 -38.65
C THR A 326 14.79 60.36 -38.58
N LEU A 327 14.49 59.07 -38.68
CA LEU A 327 15.44 57.97 -38.78
C LEU A 327 15.72 57.74 -40.26
N GLN A 328 16.99 57.83 -40.65
CA GLN A 328 17.42 57.66 -42.03
C GLN A 328 18.55 56.64 -42.13
N ALA A 329 18.58 55.85 -43.20
CA ALA A 329 19.71 54.99 -43.55
C ALA A 329 20.54 55.63 -44.67
N VAL A 330 21.87 55.62 -44.51
CA VAL A 330 22.79 56.07 -45.54
C VAL A 330 23.16 54.86 -46.40
N THR A 331 22.78 54.89 -47.68
CA THR A 331 23.08 53.83 -48.65
C THR A 331 23.92 54.39 -49.79
N ALA A 332 24.51 53.50 -50.60
CA ALA A 332 25.23 53.91 -51.81
C ALA A 332 24.35 54.67 -52.83
N ALA A 333 23.02 54.53 -52.75
CA ALA A 333 22.05 55.24 -53.60
C ALA A 333 21.62 56.60 -53.03
N GLY A 334 22.09 56.96 -51.83
CA GLY A 334 21.72 58.17 -51.10
C GLY A 334 21.07 57.86 -49.74
N VAL A 335 20.55 58.91 -49.10
CA VAL A 335 19.88 58.82 -47.79
C VAL A 335 18.42 58.39 -48.00
N GLU A 336 18.02 57.31 -47.34
CA GLU A 336 16.66 56.78 -47.34
C GLU A 336 15.98 57.04 -45.99
N GLU A 337 14.78 57.61 -46.01
CA GLU A 337 14.00 57.86 -44.79
C GLU A 337 13.26 56.59 -44.35
N LEU A 338 13.58 56.09 -43.15
CA LEU A 338 13.00 54.89 -42.57
C LEU A 338 11.79 55.19 -41.69
N GLY A 339 11.76 56.35 -41.02
CA GLY A 339 10.65 56.75 -40.16
C GLY A 339 11.08 57.63 -38.98
N THR A 340 10.60 57.34 -37.78
CA THR A 340 10.91 58.06 -36.54
C THR A 340 11.83 57.22 -35.65
N PRO A 341 12.93 57.78 -35.12
CA PRO A 341 13.86 57.02 -34.28
C PRO A 341 13.27 56.76 -32.89
N ASP A 342 13.60 55.60 -32.32
CA ASP A 342 13.28 55.33 -30.92
C ASP A 342 14.10 56.24 -29.99
N SER A 343 13.55 56.57 -28.82
CA SER A 343 14.24 57.36 -27.80
C SER A 343 14.01 56.78 -26.40
N LEU A 344 15.08 56.64 -25.63
CA LEU A 344 15.03 56.26 -24.22
C LEU A 344 16.00 57.10 -23.40
N GLY A 345 15.49 58.01 -22.57
CA GLY A 345 16.30 58.90 -21.73
C GLY A 345 17.19 58.19 -20.69
N THR A 346 18.30 58.82 -20.31
CA THR A 346 19.31 58.26 -19.37
C THR A 346 18.72 57.86 -18.01
N ALA A 347 17.74 58.62 -17.49
CA ALA A 347 17.09 58.32 -16.21
C ALA A 347 16.29 57.00 -16.27
N ALA A 348 15.51 56.79 -17.33
CA ALA A 348 14.74 55.57 -17.54
C ALA A 348 15.69 54.36 -17.71
N ALA A 349 16.75 54.52 -18.52
CA ALA A 349 17.76 53.48 -18.70
C ALA A 349 18.44 53.09 -17.37
N THR A 350 18.74 54.07 -16.51
CA THR A 350 19.34 53.83 -15.19
C THR A 350 18.39 53.08 -14.25
N ILE A 351 17.11 53.42 -14.23
CA ILE A 351 16.11 52.76 -13.38
C ILE A 351 15.95 51.30 -13.81
N MET A 352 15.79 51.05 -15.11
CA MET A 352 15.66 49.72 -15.66
C MET A 352 16.91 48.86 -15.39
N ALA A 353 18.10 49.39 -15.67
CA ALA A 353 19.34 48.66 -15.42
C ALA A 353 19.52 48.29 -13.93
N ARG A 354 19.13 49.18 -13.01
CA ARG A 354 19.13 48.89 -11.57
C ARG A 354 18.10 47.83 -11.18
N ARG A 355 16.92 47.83 -11.77
CA ARG A 355 15.91 46.78 -11.55
C ARG A 355 16.38 45.43 -12.07
N MET A 356 17.12 45.41 -13.17
CA MET A 356 17.71 44.19 -13.72
C MET A 356 18.89 43.65 -12.89
N ALA A 357 19.55 44.51 -12.11
CA ALA A 357 20.77 44.15 -11.36
C ALA A 357 20.60 43.02 -10.35
N VAL A 358 19.39 42.81 -9.82
CA VAL A 358 19.09 41.73 -8.84
C VAL A 358 18.90 40.36 -9.49
N PHE A 359 18.69 40.33 -10.81
CA PHE A 359 18.49 39.09 -11.55
C PHE A 359 19.83 38.52 -12.01
N ARG A 360 19.93 37.19 -12.05
CA ARG A 360 21.07 36.48 -12.63
C ARG A 360 20.61 35.19 -13.31
N ARG A 361 21.43 34.69 -14.22
CA ARG A 361 21.33 33.28 -14.63
C ARG A 361 21.86 32.37 -13.53
N PRO A 362 21.45 31.09 -13.52
CA PRO A 362 22.14 30.08 -12.71
C PRO A 362 23.64 30.09 -13.03
N ASP A 363 24.51 30.03 -12.01
CA ASP A 363 25.97 30.02 -12.20
C ASP A 363 26.46 28.81 -13.06
N SER A 364 25.57 27.85 -13.35
CA SER A 364 25.75 26.69 -14.21
C SER A 364 25.49 26.92 -15.71
N THR A 365 25.08 28.11 -16.16
CA THR A 365 24.99 28.40 -17.61
C THR A 365 26.34 28.80 -18.21
N SER A 366 27.31 29.20 -17.39
CA SER A 366 28.70 29.50 -17.79
C SER A 366 29.61 28.26 -17.89
N GLY A 367 29.09 27.05 -17.72
CA GLY A 367 29.86 25.82 -17.86
C GLY A 367 28.98 24.59 -17.83
N ARG A 368 29.17 23.69 -18.81
CA ARG A 368 28.56 22.35 -18.94
C ARG A 368 27.94 21.85 -17.63
N ARG A 369 26.60 21.71 -17.59
CA ARG A 369 25.91 20.99 -16.50
C ARG A 369 26.60 19.64 -16.34
N GLY A 370 27.20 19.41 -15.17
CA GLY A 370 27.66 18.08 -14.79
C GLY A 370 26.46 17.14 -14.75
N ASN A 371 26.67 15.86 -15.03
CA ASN A 371 25.65 14.81 -14.93
C ASN A 371 25.31 14.45 -13.46
N ASP A 372 25.35 15.45 -12.56
CA ASP A 372 25.06 15.31 -11.13
C ASP A 372 23.57 15.59 -10.88
N LEU A 373 22.89 14.70 -10.16
CA LEU A 373 21.44 14.76 -9.98
C LEU A 373 21.00 16.05 -9.27
N LEU A 374 21.72 16.48 -8.24
CA LEU A 374 21.37 17.70 -7.48
C LEU A 374 21.45 18.94 -8.37
N GLY A 375 22.50 19.02 -9.20
CA GLY A 375 22.63 20.07 -10.20
C GLY A 375 21.51 20.06 -11.24
N LEU A 376 21.02 18.89 -11.65
CA LEU A 376 19.85 18.77 -12.54
C LEU A 376 18.54 19.17 -11.85
N LEU A 377 18.46 19.01 -10.53
CA LEU A 377 17.33 19.45 -9.71
C LEU A 377 17.39 20.95 -9.35
N GLY A 378 18.45 21.65 -9.74
CA GLY A 378 18.62 23.09 -9.50
C GLY A 378 19.36 23.44 -8.20
N TYR A 379 19.93 22.45 -7.49
CA TYR A 379 20.63 22.64 -6.23
C TYR A 379 22.15 22.51 -6.39
N SER A 380 22.91 23.31 -5.66
CA SER A 380 24.38 23.26 -5.68
C SER A 380 24.98 22.19 -4.75
N GLY A 381 24.17 21.62 -3.85
CA GLY A 381 24.52 20.53 -2.94
C GLY A 381 23.34 20.13 -2.04
N VAL A 382 23.48 19.05 -1.28
CA VAL A 382 22.38 18.53 -0.43
C VAL A 382 22.04 19.48 0.72
N ASP A 383 23.01 20.22 1.24
CA ASP A 383 22.77 21.19 2.33
C ASP A 383 21.82 22.31 1.88
N GLU A 384 21.91 22.75 0.62
CA GLU A 384 21.00 23.74 0.04
C GLU A 384 19.61 23.15 -0.20
N LEU A 385 19.53 21.90 -0.68
CA LEU A 385 18.27 21.17 -0.82
C LEU A 385 17.56 21.07 0.53
N ALA A 386 18.27 20.66 1.59
CA ALA A 386 17.73 20.55 2.94
C ALA A 386 17.30 21.93 3.50
N ALA A 387 18.15 22.95 3.36
CA ALA A 387 17.85 24.30 3.84
C ALA A 387 16.66 24.96 3.11
N SER A 388 16.39 24.55 1.87
CA SER A 388 15.21 25.02 1.13
C SER A 388 13.89 24.49 1.71
N GLY A 389 13.91 23.43 2.50
CA GLY A 389 12.68 22.73 2.92
C GLY A 389 12.12 21.78 1.84
N MET A 390 12.90 21.48 0.80
CA MET A 390 12.68 20.47 -0.27
C MET A 390 11.38 20.64 -1.09
N TRP A 391 10.22 20.43 -0.48
CA TRP A 391 8.92 20.31 -1.15
C TRP A 391 8.12 21.61 -1.08
N HIS A 392 8.32 22.46 -2.08
CA HIS A 392 7.66 23.78 -2.21
C HIS A 392 6.28 23.73 -2.89
N GLY A 393 5.71 22.53 -3.08
CA GLY A 393 4.46 22.31 -3.82
C GLY A 393 4.68 22.44 -5.33
N ARG A 394 4.72 21.31 -6.04
CA ARG A 394 4.89 21.29 -7.50
C ARG A 394 3.55 21.10 -8.19
N ASP A 395 3.04 22.18 -8.80
CA ASP A 395 1.76 22.17 -9.50
C ASP A 395 1.91 22.00 -11.03
N GLY A 396 0.81 21.60 -11.67
CA GLY A 396 0.65 21.58 -13.13
C GLY A 396 1.68 20.69 -13.84
N ALA A 397 2.42 21.29 -14.79
CA ALA A 397 3.36 20.57 -15.65
C ALA A 397 4.58 20.01 -14.89
N SER A 398 4.91 20.53 -13.70
CA SER A 398 6.09 20.10 -12.93
C SER A 398 5.84 18.90 -12.00
N ARG A 399 4.57 18.55 -11.78
CA ARG A 399 4.16 17.43 -10.92
C ARG A 399 4.59 16.09 -11.52
N LEU A 400 5.12 15.19 -10.67
CA LEU A 400 5.63 13.85 -11.02
C LEU A 400 6.63 13.83 -12.20
N MET A 401 7.32 14.95 -12.42
CA MET A 401 8.34 15.10 -13.45
C MET A 401 9.71 15.29 -12.80
N VAL A 402 10.66 14.42 -13.14
CA VAL A 402 12.01 14.45 -12.57
C VAL A 402 13.10 14.19 -13.60
N PRO A 403 14.26 14.85 -13.49
CA PRO A 403 15.41 14.55 -14.33
C PRO A 403 16.02 13.19 -13.97
N ILE A 404 16.47 12.46 -14.98
CA ILE A 404 17.18 11.19 -14.82
C ILE A 404 18.63 11.24 -15.33
N GLY A 405 18.99 12.27 -16.10
CA GLY A 405 20.30 12.39 -16.74
C GLY A 405 20.37 13.55 -17.73
N ILE A 406 21.36 13.52 -18.61
CA ILE A 406 21.55 14.51 -19.68
C ILE A 406 21.55 13.88 -21.06
N ASP A 407 21.15 14.63 -22.09
CA ASP A 407 21.22 14.22 -23.49
C ASP A 407 22.63 14.42 -24.09
N SER A 408 22.78 14.18 -25.40
CA SER A 408 24.05 14.37 -26.11
C SER A 408 24.55 15.81 -26.18
N ILE A 409 23.68 16.80 -25.92
CA ILE A 409 23.98 18.24 -25.99
C ILE A 409 24.15 18.81 -24.57
N GLY A 410 23.87 18.02 -23.53
CA GLY A 410 23.98 18.39 -22.12
C GLY A 410 22.69 18.96 -21.51
N GLN A 411 21.56 18.83 -22.20
CA GLN A 411 20.25 19.20 -21.67
C GLN A 411 19.71 18.10 -20.75
N PRO A 412 18.99 18.44 -19.65
CA PRO A 412 18.38 17.43 -18.79
C PRO A 412 17.34 16.61 -19.54
N VAL A 413 17.38 15.30 -19.36
CA VAL A 413 16.35 14.37 -19.81
C VAL A 413 15.48 14.02 -18.61
N THR A 414 14.18 14.30 -18.72
CA THR A 414 13.19 14.12 -17.65
C THR A 414 12.25 12.97 -17.94
N VAL A 415 11.82 12.26 -16.89
CA VAL A 415 10.71 11.31 -16.94
C VAL A 415 9.50 11.98 -16.32
N ASP A 416 8.40 12.01 -17.06
CA ASP A 416 7.13 12.55 -16.60
C ASP A 416 6.09 11.43 -16.45
N LEU A 417 5.81 11.06 -15.20
CA LEU A 417 4.90 9.96 -14.87
C LEU A 417 3.43 10.36 -14.94
N LYS A 418 3.11 11.63 -15.24
CA LYS A 418 1.72 12.06 -15.40
C LYS A 418 1.06 11.35 -16.59
N GLU A 419 -0.26 11.32 -16.55
CA GLU A 419 -1.07 10.85 -17.66
C GLU A 419 -0.91 11.74 -18.89
N SER A 420 -1.04 11.15 -20.08
CA SER A 420 -1.00 11.90 -21.34
C SER A 420 -2.07 13.00 -21.42
N ALA A 421 -3.23 12.81 -20.77
CA ALA A 421 -4.27 13.83 -20.65
C ALA A 421 -3.83 15.09 -19.87
N HIS A 422 -2.80 14.95 -19.02
CA HIS A 422 -2.19 16.05 -18.26
C HIS A 422 -0.81 16.45 -18.83
N GLY A 423 -0.53 16.07 -20.09
CA GLY A 423 0.72 16.40 -20.79
C GLY A 423 1.93 15.55 -20.43
N GLY A 424 1.75 14.45 -19.67
CA GLY A 424 2.84 13.55 -19.29
C GLY A 424 3.08 12.39 -20.28
N MET A 425 4.09 11.58 -20.00
CA MET A 425 4.46 10.44 -20.87
C MET A 425 3.55 9.22 -20.67
N GLY A 426 2.65 9.27 -19.69
CA GLY A 426 1.74 8.20 -19.31
C GLY A 426 2.16 7.51 -17.99
N PRO A 427 1.20 6.93 -17.25
CA PRO A 427 1.41 6.53 -15.85
C PRO A 427 2.22 5.25 -15.65
N HIS A 428 2.43 4.45 -16.70
CA HIS A 428 3.15 3.19 -16.61
C HIS A 428 4.25 3.12 -17.65
N GLY A 429 5.38 2.50 -17.29
CA GLY A 429 6.52 2.37 -18.19
C GLY A 429 7.35 1.12 -18.01
N LEU A 430 8.26 0.91 -18.95
CA LEU A 430 9.11 -0.26 -19.06
C LEU A 430 10.59 0.15 -19.09
N CYS A 431 11.44 -0.47 -18.28
CA CYS A 431 12.89 -0.25 -18.27
C CYS A 431 13.66 -1.56 -18.50
N ILE A 432 14.30 -1.71 -19.65
CA ILE A 432 15.11 -2.90 -19.97
C ILE A 432 16.58 -2.52 -20.08
N GLY A 433 17.44 -3.32 -19.44
CA GLY A 433 18.88 -3.11 -19.49
C GLY A 433 19.65 -4.31 -18.99
N ALA A 434 20.63 -4.78 -19.78
CA ALA A 434 21.49 -5.91 -19.43
C ALA A 434 22.27 -5.66 -18.14
N THR A 435 22.79 -6.71 -17.52
CA THR A 435 23.69 -6.61 -16.35
C THR A 435 24.87 -5.68 -16.67
N GLY A 436 25.15 -4.73 -15.78
CA GLY A 436 26.20 -3.72 -15.98
C GLY A 436 25.81 -2.52 -16.87
N SER A 437 24.60 -2.47 -17.42
CA SER A 437 24.10 -1.31 -18.19
C SER A 437 23.76 -0.10 -17.32
N GLY A 438 23.65 -0.26 -15.99
CA GLY A 438 23.26 0.79 -15.05
C GLY A 438 21.77 0.81 -14.68
N LYS A 439 20.99 -0.25 -14.99
CA LYS A 439 19.56 -0.35 -14.66
C LYS A 439 19.23 -0.03 -13.20
N SER A 440 19.82 -0.77 -12.25
CA SER A 440 19.55 -0.58 -10.82
C SER A 440 19.89 0.85 -10.36
N GLU A 441 20.95 1.42 -10.91
CA GLU A 441 21.35 2.78 -10.60
C GLU A 441 20.38 3.82 -11.16
N LEU A 442 19.89 3.62 -12.38
CA LEU A 442 18.85 4.49 -12.95
C LEU A 442 17.56 4.46 -12.11
N LEU A 443 17.15 3.28 -11.63
CA LEU A 443 15.99 3.16 -10.74
C LEU A 443 16.20 3.91 -9.42
N ARG A 444 17.40 3.83 -8.83
CA ARG A 444 17.77 4.64 -7.65
C ARG A 444 17.73 6.13 -7.96
N THR A 445 18.30 6.56 -9.08
CA THR A 445 18.30 7.97 -9.50
C THR A 445 16.87 8.49 -9.64
N LEU A 446 15.98 7.72 -10.26
CA LEU A 446 14.56 8.08 -10.40
C LEU A 446 13.88 8.21 -9.02
N VAL A 447 14.03 7.21 -8.16
CA VAL A 447 13.44 7.22 -6.79
C VAL A 447 13.98 8.39 -5.96
N THR A 448 15.30 8.63 -6.01
CA THR A 448 15.95 9.73 -5.30
C THR A 448 15.44 11.08 -5.79
N ALA A 449 15.33 11.26 -7.11
CA ALA A 449 14.83 12.50 -7.70
C ALA A 449 13.37 12.76 -7.32
N LEU A 450 12.54 11.73 -7.32
CA LEU A 450 11.14 11.81 -6.91
C LEU A 450 11.00 12.21 -5.43
N ALA A 451 11.71 11.53 -4.53
CA ALA A 451 11.71 11.82 -3.10
C ALA A 451 12.28 13.21 -2.77
N ALA A 452 13.28 13.68 -3.54
CA ALA A 452 13.86 15.00 -3.39
C ALA A 452 12.89 16.14 -3.76
N THR A 453 11.84 15.85 -4.55
CA THR A 453 11.00 16.87 -5.19
C THR A 453 9.54 16.84 -4.80
N HIS A 454 9.03 15.74 -4.24
CA HIS A 454 7.64 15.55 -3.85
C HIS A 454 7.56 15.14 -2.38
N SER A 455 6.55 15.60 -1.65
CA SER A 455 6.29 15.20 -0.26
C SER A 455 5.58 13.83 -0.18
N PRO A 456 5.58 13.15 0.99
CA PRO A 456 4.81 11.91 1.19
C PRO A 456 3.31 12.05 0.94
N ASP A 457 2.74 13.25 1.13
CA ASP A 457 1.34 13.54 0.81
C ASP A 457 1.06 13.61 -0.69
N GLU A 458 2.10 13.81 -1.52
CA GLU A 458 2.01 13.85 -2.98
C GLU A 458 2.43 12.52 -3.62
N LEU A 459 3.35 11.78 -3.00
CA LEU A 459 3.99 10.60 -3.57
C LEU A 459 4.32 9.53 -2.50
N ASN A 460 3.86 8.31 -2.76
CA ASN A 460 4.26 7.10 -2.05
C ASN A 460 4.94 6.10 -3.00
N LEU A 461 5.83 5.27 -2.46
CA LEU A 461 6.67 4.34 -3.20
C LEU A 461 6.46 2.89 -2.72
N VAL A 462 6.31 1.97 -3.67
CA VAL A 462 6.41 0.52 -3.45
C VAL A 462 7.55 -0.01 -4.31
N LEU A 463 8.61 -0.46 -3.65
CA LEU A 463 9.86 -0.85 -4.29
C LEU A 463 10.03 -2.36 -4.18
N VAL A 464 10.04 -3.07 -5.30
CA VAL A 464 10.09 -4.54 -5.35
C VAL A 464 11.34 -5.01 -6.08
N ASP A 465 12.10 -5.92 -5.47
CA ASP A 465 13.28 -6.57 -6.03
C ASP A 465 13.13 -8.10 -5.92
N PHE A 466 12.83 -8.77 -7.04
CA PHE A 466 12.50 -10.19 -7.03
C PHE A 466 13.68 -11.10 -6.64
N LYS A 467 14.89 -10.84 -7.17
CA LYS A 467 16.08 -11.70 -7.01
C LYS A 467 16.94 -11.37 -5.79
N GLY A 468 16.45 -10.53 -4.88
CA GLY A 468 17.21 -10.11 -3.69
C GLY A 468 18.40 -9.20 -4.03
N GLY A 469 18.29 -8.41 -5.09
CA GLY A 469 19.26 -7.37 -5.40
C GLY A 469 19.31 -6.28 -4.33
N ALA A 470 20.38 -5.49 -4.36
CA ALA A 470 20.54 -4.33 -3.49
C ALA A 470 19.92 -3.05 -4.10
N THR A 471 19.09 -3.15 -5.15
CA THR A 471 18.67 -2.00 -5.97
C THR A 471 18.06 -0.89 -5.11
N PHE A 472 17.23 -1.22 -4.13
CA PHE A 472 16.55 -0.22 -3.28
C PHE A 472 17.09 -0.16 -1.84
N LEU A 473 18.30 -0.67 -1.60
CA LEU A 473 18.94 -0.61 -0.28
C LEU A 473 19.08 0.87 0.19
N GLY A 474 18.57 1.18 1.38
CA GLY A 474 18.57 2.52 1.95
C GLY A 474 17.32 3.34 1.63
N CYS A 475 16.52 2.94 0.64
CA CYS A 475 15.24 3.58 0.33
C CYS A 475 14.11 3.21 1.31
N ASP A 476 14.30 2.17 2.13
CA ASP A 476 13.38 1.75 3.20
C ASP A 476 13.20 2.82 4.28
N ARG A 477 14.17 3.73 4.42
CA ARG A 477 14.16 4.84 5.38
C ARG A 477 13.53 6.12 4.83
N LEU A 478 13.14 6.16 3.55
CA LEU A 478 12.44 7.31 3.00
C LEU A 478 11.04 7.41 3.62
N PRO A 479 10.58 8.63 3.98
CA PRO A 479 9.23 8.83 4.49
C PRO A 479 8.15 8.52 3.44
N HIS A 480 8.51 8.52 2.14
CA HIS A 480 7.64 8.17 1.02
C HIS A 480 7.43 6.65 0.85
N THR A 481 8.24 5.83 1.49
CA THR A 481 8.27 4.40 1.20
C THR A 481 7.17 3.66 1.96
N SER A 482 6.14 3.24 1.23
CA SER A 482 5.06 2.38 1.73
C SER A 482 5.50 0.92 1.90
N ALA A 483 6.44 0.46 1.07
CA ALA A 483 6.93 -0.90 1.06
C ALA A 483 8.30 -1.02 0.35
N VAL A 484 9.23 -1.77 0.94
CA VAL A 484 10.37 -2.36 0.22
C VAL A 484 10.29 -3.87 0.36
N ILE A 485 10.20 -4.57 -0.77
CA ILE A 485 10.00 -6.02 -0.82
C ILE A 485 11.15 -6.62 -1.63
N THR A 486 12.02 -7.36 -0.96
CA THR A 486 13.22 -7.95 -1.56
C THR A 486 13.24 -9.46 -1.38
N ASN A 487 14.04 -10.15 -2.22
CA ASN A 487 14.32 -11.59 -2.09
C ASN A 487 13.06 -12.47 -2.16
N LEU A 488 12.15 -12.13 -3.07
CA LEU A 488 10.90 -12.85 -3.28
C LEU A 488 11.07 -14.21 -3.95
N GLU A 489 12.18 -14.42 -4.67
CA GLU A 489 12.49 -15.67 -5.38
C GLU A 489 12.53 -16.90 -4.45
N GLU A 490 12.94 -16.72 -3.19
CA GLU A 490 13.06 -17.82 -2.23
C GLU A 490 11.74 -18.10 -1.47
N GLU A 491 10.81 -17.15 -1.43
CA GLU A 491 9.61 -17.19 -0.59
C GLU A 491 8.31 -16.92 -1.36
N SER A 492 7.78 -17.97 -1.99
CA SER A 492 6.50 -17.96 -2.71
C SER A 492 5.32 -17.38 -1.90
N THR A 493 5.29 -17.57 -0.58
CA THR A 493 4.26 -17.00 0.31
C THR A 493 4.29 -15.48 0.38
N LEU A 494 5.48 -14.85 0.26
CA LEU A 494 5.61 -13.39 0.24
C LEU A 494 5.13 -12.79 -1.08
N VAL A 495 5.28 -13.51 -2.20
CA VAL A 495 4.75 -13.08 -3.50
C VAL A 495 3.22 -13.01 -3.44
N GLU A 496 2.55 -14.04 -2.92
CA GLU A 496 1.09 -14.05 -2.75
C GLU A 496 0.62 -12.95 -1.78
N ARG A 497 1.34 -12.77 -0.68
CA ARG A 497 1.09 -11.67 0.25
C ARG A 497 1.20 -10.30 -0.43
N MET A 498 2.15 -10.13 -1.35
CA MET A 498 2.35 -8.88 -2.11
C MET A 498 1.19 -8.66 -3.09
N TYR A 499 0.73 -9.74 -3.74
CA TYR A 499 -0.46 -9.70 -4.58
C TYR A 499 -1.66 -9.16 -3.80
N ASP A 500 -1.91 -9.71 -2.62
CA ASP A 500 -3.03 -9.30 -1.76
C ASP A 500 -2.88 -7.85 -1.28
N ALA A 501 -1.69 -7.44 -0.85
CA ALA A 501 -1.45 -6.08 -0.36
C ALA A 501 -1.68 -5.01 -1.45
N ILE A 502 -1.21 -5.24 -2.68
CA ILE A 502 -1.41 -4.31 -3.80
C ILE A 502 -2.88 -4.33 -4.24
N SER A 503 -3.51 -5.50 -4.33
CA SER A 503 -4.94 -5.62 -4.66
C SER A 503 -5.81 -4.92 -3.62
N GLY A 504 -5.46 -5.07 -2.35
CA GLY A 504 -6.04 -4.37 -1.21
C GLY A 504 -5.93 -2.85 -1.32
N GLU A 505 -4.76 -2.34 -1.74
CA GLU A 505 -4.57 -0.90 -1.94
C GLU A 505 -5.45 -0.35 -3.05
N MET A 506 -5.56 -1.07 -4.16
CA MET A 506 -6.46 -0.69 -5.25
C MET A 506 -7.90 -0.59 -4.77
N ASN A 507 -8.37 -1.61 -4.02
CA ASN A 507 -9.72 -1.63 -3.46
C ASN A 507 -9.93 -0.52 -2.43
N ARG A 508 -8.97 -0.28 -1.52
CA ARG A 508 -9.01 0.80 -0.52
C ARG A 508 -9.18 2.16 -1.17
N ARG A 509 -8.40 2.45 -2.23
CA ARG A 509 -8.51 3.71 -2.98
C ARG A 509 -9.87 3.84 -3.68
N GLN A 510 -10.36 2.78 -4.33
CA GLN A 510 -11.68 2.79 -4.97
C GLN A 510 -12.81 3.07 -3.96
N GLU A 511 -12.77 2.39 -2.82
CA GLU A 511 -13.78 2.54 -1.78
C GLU A 511 -13.73 3.92 -1.12
N LEU A 512 -12.53 4.50 -0.95
CA LEU A 512 -12.38 5.87 -0.47
C LEU A 512 -12.98 6.88 -1.44
N LEU A 513 -12.70 6.77 -2.75
CA LEU A 513 -13.31 7.64 -3.76
C LEU A 513 -14.84 7.53 -3.75
N ARG A 514 -15.37 6.32 -3.55
CA ARG A 514 -16.81 6.05 -3.46
C ARG A 514 -17.43 6.69 -2.21
N THR A 515 -16.81 6.52 -1.05
CA THR A 515 -17.35 6.96 0.24
C THR A 515 -17.18 8.45 0.51
N ALA A 516 -16.10 9.08 0.01
CA ALA A 516 -15.81 10.50 0.22
C ALA A 516 -16.65 11.46 -0.65
N GLY A 517 -17.46 10.95 -1.58
CA GLY A 517 -18.25 11.79 -2.50
C GLY A 517 -18.52 11.18 -3.88
N ASN A 518 -18.19 9.91 -4.09
CA ASN A 518 -18.32 9.20 -5.36
C ASN A 518 -17.54 9.87 -6.51
N PHE A 519 -16.28 10.21 -6.24
CA PHE A 519 -15.34 10.79 -7.20
C PHE A 519 -14.96 9.78 -8.28
N ALA A 520 -14.77 10.24 -9.52
CA ALA A 520 -14.42 9.36 -10.64
C ALA A 520 -12.93 8.95 -10.65
N ASN A 521 -12.06 9.80 -10.11
CA ASN A 521 -10.61 9.61 -10.07
C ASN A 521 -9.97 10.39 -8.91
N VAL A 522 -8.73 10.04 -8.56
CA VAL A 522 -7.97 10.67 -7.48
C VAL A 522 -7.64 12.14 -7.76
N GLY A 523 -7.52 12.54 -9.03
CA GLY A 523 -7.32 13.95 -9.39
C GLY A 523 -8.46 14.85 -8.92
N GLU A 524 -9.71 14.44 -9.18
CA GLU A 524 -10.92 15.14 -8.70
C GLU A 524 -11.03 15.13 -7.17
N TYR A 525 -10.68 14.00 -6.53
CA TYR A 525 -10.68 13.89 -5.08
C TYR A 525 -9.68 14.85 -4.43
N ASN A 526 -8.42 14.88 -4.90
CA ASN A 526 -7.39 15.76 -4.34
C ASN A 526 -7.66 17.25 -4.64
N ALA A 527 -8.42 17.55 -5.70
CA ALA A 527 -8.87 18.92 -5.98
C ALA A 527 -9.99 19.40 -5.04
N SER A 528 -10.66 18.48 -4.33
CA SER A 528 -11.73 18.80 -3.37
C SER A 528 -11.15 19.08 -1.98
N ALA A 529 -11.15 20.35 -1.58
CA ALA A 529 -10.66 20.78 -0.27
C ALA A 529 -11.41 20.12 0.91
N ASP A 530 -12.73 19.89 0.77
CA ASP A 530 -13.53 19.23 1.81
C ASP A 530 -13.15 17.75 1.95
N ALA A 531 -12.97 17.03 0.84
CA ALA A 531 -12.61 15.61 0.87
C ALA A 531 -11.21 15.40 1.46
N VAL A 532 -10.23 16.22 1.04
CA VAL A 532 -8.85 16.17 1.56
C VAL A 532 -8.80 16.54 3.04
N ARG A 533 -9.61 17.49 3.50
CA ARG A 533 -9.69 17.84 4.93
C ARG A 533 -10.24 16.68 5.78
N ASP A 534 -11.27 16.01 5.30
CA ASP A 534 -12.01 15.02 6.10
C ASP A 534 -11.34 13.63 6.07
N TYR A 535 -10.63 13.29 4.97
CA TYR A 535 -10.06 11.95 4.74
C TYR A 535 -8.54 11.95 4.44
N GLY A 536 -7.90 13.11 4.32
CA GLY A 536 -6.49 13.26 3.95
C GLY A 536 -6.23 13.21 2.43
N PRO A 537 -5.06 13.68 1.97
CA PRO A 537 -4.69 13.61 0.56
C PRO A 537 -4.42 12.17 0.12
N LEU A 538 -4.70 11.86 -1.15
CA LEU A 538 -4.36 10.58 -1.76
C LEU A 538 -3.10 10.74 -2.64
N PRO A 539 -1.90 10.38 -2.14
CA PRO A 539 -0.65 10.51 -2.90
C PRO A 539 -0.62 9.57 -4.11
N ALA A 540 0.13 9.97 -5.14
CA ALA A 540 0.45 9.09 -6.25
C ALA A 540 1.29 7.90 -5.75
N LEU A 541 0.91 6.67 -6.11
CA LEU A 541 1.62 5.47 -5.73
C LEU A 541 2.48 4.97 -6.88
N VAL A 542 3.80 5.08 -6.79
CA VAL A 542 4.71 4.56 -7.81
C VAL A 542 5.22 3.19 -7.37
N ILE A 543 4.81 2.16 -8.11
CA ILE A 543 5.22 0.77 -7.93
C ILE A 543 6.37 0.48 -8.90
N VAL A 544 7.58 0.26 -8.37
CA VAL A 544 8.75 -0.10 -9.17
C VAL A 544 9.06 -1.58 -8.94
N VAL A 545 8.95 -2.39 -9.99
CA VAL A 545 9.20 -3.84 -9.91
C VAL A 545 10.45 -4.17 -10.71
N ASP A 546 11.53 -4.49 -9.99
CA ASP A 546 12.76 -4.98 -10.60
C ASP A 546 12.75 -6.50 -10.81
N GLU A 547 13.32 -6.94 -11.92
CA GLU A 547 13.28 -8.32 -12.44
C GLU A 547 11.85 -8.89 -12.61
N PHE A 548 10.91 -8.08 -13.11
CA PHE A 548 9.52 -8.51 -13.28
C PHE A 548 9.35 -9.73 -14.21
N SER A 549 10.25 -9.91 -15.19
CA SER A 549 10.17 -11.04 -16.13
C SER A 549 10.36 -12.38 -15.43
N GLU A 550 11.22 -12.42 -14.41
CA GLU A 550 11.50 -13.61 -13.61
C GLU A 550 10.36 -13.88 -12.63
N LEU A 551 9.80 -12.81 -12.04
CA LEU A 551 8.59 -12.87 -11.23
C LEU A 551 7.45 -13.54 -12.01
N LEU A 552 7.15 -13.07 -13.23
CA LEU A 552 6.13 -13.70 -14.09
C LEU A 552 6.52 -15.09 -14.56
N GLY A 553 7.83 -15.40 -14.58
CA GLY A 553 8.37 -16.73 -14.85
C GLY A 553 7.92 -17.77 -13.84
N GLN A 554 8.04 -17.42 -12.56
CA GLN A 554 7.70 -18.31 -11.45
C GLN A 554 6.22 -18.18 -11.03
N HIS A 555 5.63 -17.00 -11.18
CA HIS A 555 4.27 -16.66 -10.76
C HIS A 555 3.47 -16.00 -11.90
N PRO A 556 2.93 -16.78 -12.85
CA PRO A 556 2.19 -16.24 -14.01
C PRO A 556 0.94 -15.43 -13.63
N ASP A 557 0.25 -15.81 -12.55
CA ASP A 557 -1.01 -15.20 -12.09
C ASP A 557 -0.84 -13.70 -11.76
N PHE A 558 0.38 -13.26 -11.46
CA PHE A 558 0.71 -11.85 -11.21
C PHE A 558 0.51 -10.95 -12.43
N ALA A 559 0.50 -11.51 -13.65
CA ALA A 559 0.23 -10.75 -14.87
C ALA A 559 -1.16 -10.10 -14.81
N GLU A 560 -2.15 -10.77 -14.22
CA GLU A 560 -3.51 -10.24 -14.09
C GLU A 560 -3.56 -8.99 -13.21
N LEU A 561 -2.76 -8.97 -12.13
CA LEU A 561 -2.64 -7.80 -11.26
C LEU A 561 -2.01 -6.62 -11.99
N PHE A 562 -0.93 -6.83 -12.75
CA PHE A 562 -0.32 -5.75 -13.53
C PHE A 562 -1.25 -5.22 -14.62
N VAL A 563 -2.07 -6.08 -15.25
CA VAL A 563 -3.11 -5.65 -16.21
C VAL A 563 -4.20 -4.85 -15.49
N ALA A 564 -4.62 -5.28 -14.29
CA ALA A 564 -5.59 -4.53 -13.49
C ALA A 564 -5.05 -3.14 -13.11
N VAL A 565 -3.79 -3.05 -12.69
CA VAL A 565 -3.08 -1.78 -12.44
C VAL A 565 -2.99 -0.95 -13.72
N GLY A 566 -2.66 -1.53 -14.87
CA GLY A 566 -2.62 -0.81 -16.15
C GLY A 566 -3.98 -0.23 -16.58
N ARG A 567 -5.09 -0.90 -16.19
CA ARG A 567 -6.45 -0.46 -16.51
C ARG A 567 -7.01 0.57 -15.53
N LEU A 568 -6.83 0.35 -14.23
CA LEU A 568 -7.44 1.15 -13.16
C LEU A 568 -6.47 2.16 -12.52
N GLY A 569 -5.17 1.94 -12.67
CA GLY A 569 -4.12 2.71 -12.01
C GLY A 569 -4.16 4.19 -12.37
N ARG A 570 -4.48 4.50 -13.62
CA ARG A 570 -4.75 5.87 -14.09
C ARG A 570 -5.71 6.63 -13.15
N SER A 571 -6.95 6.15 -13.02
CA SER A 571 -7.96 6.77 -12.15
C SER A 571 -7.60 6.74 -10.67
N LEU A 572 -6.77 5.80 -10.23
CA LEU A 572 -6.39 5.61 -8.82
C LEU A 572 -5.05 6.29 -8.46
N HIS A 573 -4.43 7.02 -9.40
CA HIS A 573 -3.05 7.54 -9.28
C HIS A 573 -2.05 6.45 -8.84
N VAL A 574 -2.16 5.25 -9.41
CA VAL A 574 -1.19 4.16 -9.24
C VAL A 574 -0.39 4.04 -10.54
N HIS A 575 0.92 4.25 -10.43
CA HIS A 575 1.91 4.25 -11.50
C HIS A 575 2.74 2.98 -11.42
N LEU A 576 3.10 2.38 -12.56
CA LEU A 576 3.81 1.10 -12.60
C LEU A 576 5.04 1.20 -13.47
N LEU A 577 6.23 0.97 -12.90
CA LEU A 577 7.49 0.87 -13.64
C LEU A 577 8.01 -0.56 -13.55
N LEU A 578 7.93 -1.29 -14.67
CA LEU A 578 8.45 -2.65 -14.79
C LEU A 578 9.89 -2.61 -15.29
N ALA A 579 10.81 -3.24 -14.56
CA ALA A 579 12.21 -3.29 -14.92
C ALA A 579 12.73 -4.74 -14.99
N SER A 580 13.60 -5.04 -15.96
CA SER A 580 14.17 -6.39 -16.09
C SER A 580 15.52 -6.37 -16.80
N GLN A 581 16.39 -7.31 -16.46
CA GLN A 581 17.66 -7.51 -17.17
C GLN A 581 17.49 -8.05 -18.58
N ARG A 582 16.43 -8.83 -18.80
CA ARG A 582 16.09 -9.46 -20.07
C ARG A 582 14.60 -9.39 -20.31
N LEU A 583 14.21 -9.44 -21.58
CA LEU A 583 12.81 -9.46 -21.99
C LEU A 583 12.55 -10.70 -22.83
N GLU A 584 11.75 -11.62 -22.30
CA GLU A 584 11.31 -12.82 -23.03
C GLU A 584 10.05 -12.54 -23.85
N GLU A 585 9.92 -13.23 -24.99
CA GLU A 585 8.75 -13.12 -25.86
C GLU A 585 7.48 -13.61 -25.15
N GLY A 586 6.39 -12.84 -25.24
CA GLY A 586 5.10 -13.20 -24.64
C GLY A 586 4.86 -12.74 -23.20
N ARG A 587 5.89 -12.30 -22.44
CA ARG A 587 5.74 -11.79 -21.06
C ARG A 587 4.96 -10.47 -20.96
N LEU A 588 4.96 -9.67 -22.04
CA LEU A 588 4.25 -8.38 -22.12
C LEU A 588 2.81 -8.50 -22.62
N ARG A 589 2.30 -9.73 -22.84
CA ARG A 589 0.99 -9.93 -23.44
C ARG A 589 -0.11 -9.32 -22.56
N GLY A 590 -0.86 -8.37 -23.12
CA GLY A 590 -1.90 -7.63 -22.41
C GLY A 590 -1.41 -6.43 -21.57
N LEU A 591 -0.09 -6.31 -21.34
CA LEU A 591 0.53 -5.17 -20.64
C LEU A 591 1.04 -4.11 -21.62
N ASP A 592 1.45 -4.52 -22.82
CA ASP A 592 2.11 -3.67 -23.81
C ASP A 592 1.33 -2.39 -24.15
N SER A 593 0.00 -2.47 -24.21
CA SER A 593 -0.89 -1.33 -24.47
C SER A 593 -1.01 -0.33 -23.32
N HIS A 594 -0.57 -0.70 -22.11
CA HIS A 594 -0.63 0.14 -20.92
C HIS A 594 0.73 0.83 -20.62
N LEU A 595 1.84 0.28 -21.12
CA LEU A 595 3.20 0.79 -20.91
C LEU A 595 3.51 1.92 -21.89
N SER A 596 3.35 3.16 -21.43
CA SER A 596 3.32 4.37 -22.25
C SER A 596 4.73 4.87 -22.60
N TYR A 597 5.64 4.90 -21.62
CA TYR A 597 7.04 5.26 -21.84
C TYR A 597 7.98 4.07 -21.69
N ARG A 598 9.10 4.10 -22.42
CA ARG A 598 10.05 3.00 -22.47
C ARG A 598 11.48 3.50 -22.38
N ILE A 599 12.22 2.89 -21.48
CA ILE A 599 13.63 3.14 -21.24
C ILE A 599 14.42 1.92 -21.69
N GLY A 600 15.22 2.09 -22.74
CA GLY A 600 16.13 1.08 -23.25
C GLY A 600 17.56 1.45 -22.92
N LEU A 601 18.12 0.83 -21.87
CA LEU A 601 19.56 0.83 -21.64
C LEU A 601 20.21 -0.21 -22.55
N LYS A 602 21.54 -0.38 -22.45
CA LYS A 602 22.24 -1.39 -23.25
C LYS A 602 21.61 -2.78 -23.10
N THR A 603 21.09 -3.33 -24.21
CA THR A 603 20.43 -4.67 -24.26
C THR A 603 21.42 -5.78 -24.64
N PHE A 604 21.07 -7.05 -24.41
CA PHE A 604 21.90 -8.19 -24.82
C PHE A 604 21.80 -8.47 -26.32
N SER A 605 20.65 -8.16 -26.93
CA SER A 605 20.43 -8.40 -28.36
C SER A 605 19.68 -7.25 -29.05
N SER A 606 19.78 -7.22 -30.38
CA SER A 606 19.01 -6.31 -31.23
C SER A 606 17.51 -6.62 -31.23
N ALA A 607 17.13 -7.88 -30.98
CA ALA A 607 15.73 -8.29 -30.86
C ALA A 607 15.06 -7.68 -29.62
N GLU A 608 15.74 -7.71 -28.46
CA GLU A 608 15.27 -7.06 -27.23
C GLU A 608 15.11 -5.55 -27.41
N SER A 609 16.10 -4.88 -28.02
CA SER A 609 16.02 -3.45 -28.33
C SER A 609 14.80 -3.14 -29.20
N ARG A 610 14.53 -3.96 -30.23
CA ARG A 610 13.37 -3.77 -31.11
C ARG A 610 12.05 -3.98 -30.37
N GLN A 611 11.98 -4.98 -29.50
CA GLN A 611 10.77 -5.26 -28.73
C GLN A 611 10.42 -4.11 -27.77
N VAL A 612 11.44 -3.47 -27.20
CA VAL A 612 11.25 -2.33 -26.27
C VAL A 612 11.05 -1.04 -27.06
N LEU A 613 11.99 -0.63 -27.89
CA LEU A 613 12.01 0.71 -28.51
C LEU A 613 11.41 0.76 -29.92
N GLY A 614 11.23 -0.38 -30.59
CA GLY A 614 10.91 -0.48 -32.02
C GLY A 614 12.14 -0.45 -32.93
N VAL A 615 13.31 -0.06 -32.41
CA VAL A 615 14.59 0.05 -33.14
C VAL A 615 15.70 -0.76 -32.47
N THR A 616 16.83 -0.96 -33.14
CA THR A 616 17.95 -1.79 -32.64
C THR A 616 19.00 -1.01 -31.86
N ASP A 617 18.83 0.29 -31.68
CA ASP A 617 19.89 1.23 -31.29
C ASP A 617 20.42 1.00 -29.87
N ALA A 618 19.59 0.49 -28.94
CA ALA A 618 20.00 0.22 -27.57
C ALA A 618 21.06 -0.89 -27.48
N TYR A 619 21.07 -1.85 -28.41
CA TYR A 619 22.11 -2.88 -28.48
C TYR A 619 23.49 -2.29 -28.79
N HIS A 620 23.54 -1.18 -29.55
CA HIS A 620 24.76 -0.51 -29.96
C HIS A 620 25.29 0.52 -28.95
N LEU A 621 24.62 0.66 -27.79
CA LEU A 621 25.06 1.56 -26.73
C LEU A 621 26.46 1.19 -26.20
N PRO A 622 27.27 2.19 -25.77
CA PRO A 622 28.59 1.96 -25.20
C PRO A 622 28.50 1.08 -23.94
N GLY A 623 29.58 0.37 -23.61
CA GLY A 623 29.62 -0.47 -22.39
C GLY A 623 29.65 0.30 -21.07
N GLN A 624 29.69 1.64 -21.12
CA GLN A 624 29.64 2.48 -19.93
C GLN A 624 28.23 2.47 -19.34
N PRO A 625 28.07 2.20 -18.03
CA PRO A 625 26.76 2.23 -17.38
C PRO A 625 26.08 3.59 -17.49
N GLY A 626 24.75 3.60 -17.56
CA GLY A 626 23.91 4.80 -17.57
C GLY A 626 23.58 5.33 -18.98
N ALA A 627 24.23 4.85 -20.04
CA ALA A 627 23.84 5.21 -21.40
C ALA A 627 22.52 4.52 -21.78
N GLY A 628 21.56 5.30 -22.30
CA GLY A 628 20.21 4.80 -22.60
C GLY A 628 19.47 5.61 -23.67
N TYR A 629 18.33 5.08 -24.09
CA TYR A 629 17.32 5.78 -24.87
C TYR A 629 16.00 5.83 -24.10
N LEU A 630 15.34 6.98 -24.14
CA LEU A 630 13.98 7.18 -23.66
C LEU A 630 13.05 7.34 -24.88
N LYS A 631 11.91 6.64 -24.85
CA LYS A 631 10.84 6.74 -25.84
C LYS A 631 9.52 7.00 -25.13
N SER A 632 8.87 8.13 -25.44
CA SER A 632 7.55 8.50 -24.90
C SER A 632 6.46 8.67 -25.97
N ASP A 633 6.84 8.88 -27.24
CA ASP A 633 5.94 8.97 -28.39
C ASP A 633 6.41 8.01 -29.51
N ALA A 634 5.57 7.78 -30.52
CA ALA A 634 5.80 6.79 -31.57
C ALA A 634 7.07 7.06 -32.39
N GLU A 635 7.46 8.34 -32.54
CA GLU A 635 8.50 8.79 -33.50
C GLU A 635 9.80 9.29 -32.87
N ASP A 636 9.81 9.73 -31.61
CA ASP A 636 10.99 10.38 -30.99
C ASP A 636 11.73 9.47 -29.98
N LEU A 637 13.04 9.31 -30.21
CA LEU A 637 13.98 8.59 -29.35
C LEU A 637 15.03 9.58 -28.81
N THR A 638 15.02 9.79 -27.49
CA THR A 638 15.98 10.68 -26.83
C THR A 638 17.12 9.86 -26.23
N ARG A 639 18.34 10.02 -26.76
CA ARG A 639 19.53 9.42 -26.15
C ARG A 639 19.93 10.20 -24.90
N PHE A 640 20.25 9.50 -23.83
CA PHE A 640 20.66 10.10 -22.57
C PHE A 640 21.78 9.33 -21.87
N GLN A 641 22.42 10.00 -20.92
CA GLN A 641 23.34 9.44 -19.95
C GLN A 641 22.78 9.70 -18.56
N ALA A 642 22.43 8.64 -17.83
CA ALA A 642 21.83 8.69 -16.51
C ALA A 642 22.79 9.29 -15.46
N SER A 643 22.25 10.05 -14.51
CA SER A 643 22.98 10.53 -13.33
C SER A 643 23.24 9.41 -12.33
N TYR A 644 24.26 9.60 -11.48
CA TYR A 644 24.74 8.63 -10.50
C TYR A 644 24.51 9.14 -9.08
N VAL A 645 23.83 8.36 -8.23
CA VAL A 645 23.47 8.77 -6.85
C VAL A 645 24.11 7.91 -5.77
N SER A 646 24.65 6.75 -6.14
CA SER A 646 25.35 5.83 -5.22
C SER A 646 26.82 6.21 -5.00
N GLY A 647 27.32 7.26 -5.65
CA GLY A 647 28.71 7.72 -5.55
C GLY A 647 28.98 8.66 -4.38
N PRO A 648 30.27 8.96 -4.12
CA PRO A 648 30.69 9.95 -3.13
C PRO A 648 29.96 11.28 -3.31
N LEU A 649 29.55 11.90 -2.22
CA LEU A 649 28.89 13.20 -2.26
C LEU A 649 29.90 14.30 -2.55
N ALA A 650 29.66 15.08 -3.60
CA ALA A 650 30.43 16.29 -3.88
C ALA A 650 30.06 17.40 -2.87
N ARG A 651 30.97 17.73 -1.94
CA ARG A 651 30.82 18.87 -1.02
C ARG A 651 31.70 20.04 -1.46
N ARG A 652 31.18 21.26 -1.41
CA ARG A 652 32.02 22.46 -1.60
C ARG A 652 32.69 22.81 -0.29
N ALA A 653 34.02 22.87 -0.25
CA ALA A 653 34.75 23.31 0.93
C ALA A 653 34.37 24.77 1.26
N ALA A 654 33.98 25.06 2.51
CA ALA A 654 33.77 26.44 2.95
C ALA A 654 35.09 27.23 2.81
N PRO A 655 35.08 28.45 2.22
CA PRO A 655 36.29 29.25 2.14
C PRO A 655 36.70 29.68 3.55
N GLY A 656 37.77 29.08 4.09
CA GLY A 656 38.44 29.59 5.30
C GLY A 656 38.68 28.65 6.48
N ALA A 657 38.79 27.33 6.31
CA ALA A 657 39.18 26.44 7.42
C ALA A 657 40.69 26.47 7.80
N GLY A 658 41.47 27.41 7.28
CA GLY A 658 42.95 27.38 7.36
C GLY A 658 43.69 28.66 7.80
N MET A 659 43.01 29.76 8.16
CA MET A 659 43.70 30.95 8.70
C MET A 659 43.12 31.33 10.06
N HIS A 660 44.01 31.49 11.03
CA HIS A 660 43.69 31.83 12.41
C HIS A 660 42.79 33.08 12.45
N ALA A 661 41.58 32.92 12.97
CA ALA A 661 40.70 34.04 13.28
C ALA A 661 41.39 34.90 14.35
N ALA A 662 41.88 36.08 13.97
CA ALA A 662 42.29 37.08 14.94
C ALA A 662 41.02 37.56 15.67
N THR A 663 40.88 37.16 16.92
CA THR A 663 39.84 37.65 17.83
C THR A 663 40.22 39.04 18.35
N ASP A 664 39.24 39.91 18.54
CA ASP A 664 39.45 41.14 19.32
C ASP A 664 39.68 40.83 20.82
N GLN A 665 39.93 41.87 21.64
CA GLN A 665 40.19 41.71 23.08
C GLN A 665 38.99 41.11 23.85
N ASP A 666 37.81 41.04 23.23
CA ASP A 666 36.57 40.52 23.79
C ASP A 666 36.17 39.14 23.21
N GLY A 667 37.01 38.54 22.35
CA GLY A 667 36.83 37.17 21.86
C GLY A 667 35.85 37.03 20.68
N ASN A 668 35.45 38.12 20.02
CA ASN A 668 34.59 38.03 18.83
C ASN A 668 35.42 37.86 17.54
N PRO A 669 34.94 37.06 16.57
CA PRO A 669 35.60 36.91 15.27
C PRO A 669 35.51 38.22 14.49
N ALA A 670 36.63 38.90 14.31
CA ALA A 670 36.73 40.05 13.43
C ALA A 670 36.65 39.57 11.97
N GLY A 671 35.46 39.68 11.37
CA GLY A 671 35.32 39.54 9.92
C GLY A 671 36.23 40.54 9.19
N PRO A 672 36.69 40.24 7.97
CA PRO A 672 37.57 41.13 7.22
C PRO A 672 36.94 42.53 7.12
N PRO A 673 37.73 43.61 7.23
CA PRO A 673 37.20 44.97 7.24
C PRO A 673 36.43 45.23 5.93
N ARG A 674 35.11 45.33 6.04
CA ARG A 674 34.25 45.71 4.91
C ARG A 674 34.44 47.19 4.65
N ARG A 675 34.98 47.53 3.48
CA ARG A 675 35.16 48.92 3.02
C ARG A 675 34.00 49.31 2.12
N VAL A 676 33.42 50.47 2.37
CA VAL A 676 32.43 51.08 1.47
C VAL A 676 33.18 51.83 0.38
N GLU A 677 32.97 51.46 -0.88
CA GLU A 677 33.53 52.14 -2.05
C GLU A 677 32.42 52.53 -3.03
N LEU A 678 32.69 53.53 -3.87
CA LEU A 678 31.75 53.95 -4.90
C LEU A 678 31.65 52.85 -5.97
N PHE A 679 30.44 52.33 -6.24
CA PHE A 679 30.24 51.31 -7.28
C PHE A 679 30.51 51.90 -8.68
N THR A 680 31.68 51.59 -9.23
CA THR A 680 32.10 51.99 -10.57
C THR A 680 31.86 50.91 -11.63
N GLY A 681 31.64 49.67 -11.21
CA GLY A 681 31.41 48.50 -12.05
C GLY A 681 31.45 47.23 -11.21
N TRP A 682 31.10 46.09 -11.81
CA TRP A 682 31.30 44.79 -11.18
C TRP A 682 32.80 44.56 -11.01
N ALA A 683 33.23 44.15 -9.81
CA ALA A 683 34.64 43.79 -9.60
C ALA A 683 34.92 42.51 -10.39
N GLN A 684 35.88 42.55 -11.33
CA GLN A 684 36.45 41.35 -11.92
C GLN A 684 37.34 40.71 -10.86
N ASP A 685 36.78 39.80 -10.06
CA ASP A 685 37.55 39.00 -9.11
C ASP A 685 38.34 37.92 -9.87
N ASP A 686 39.45 38.30 -10.51
CA ASP A 686 40.45 37.34 -11.02
C ASP A 686 41.00 36.44 -9.88
N ALA A 687 40.82 36.85 -8.62
CA ALA A 687 41.14 36.05 -7.43
C ALA A 687 40.12 34.92 -7.14
N ALA A 688 38.87 35.00 -7.62
CA ALA A 688 37.85 33.97 -7.40
C ALA A 688 38.04 32.74 -8.31
N ALA A 689 38.66 32.90 -9.47
CA ALA A 689 39.01 31.79 -10.35
C ALA A 689 40.09 30.85 -9.74
N GLN A 690 40.92 31.36 -8.83
CA GLN A 690 41.90 30.56 -8.08
C GLN A 690 41.34 29.99 -6.76
N ASN A 691 40.21 30.50 -6.28
CA ASN A 691 39.50 30.05 -5.08
C ASN A 691 38.08 29.57 -5.42
N SER A 692 37.92 28.75 -6.45
CA SER A 692 36.75 27.88 -6.49
C SER A 692 36.82 26.98 -5.26
N PRO A 693 35.81 26.93 -4.37
CA PRO A 693 35.84 26.05 -3.22
C PRO A 693 36.12 24.64 -3.76
N ALA A 694 37.22 24.04 -3.33
CA ALA A 694 37.57 22.69 -3.77
C ALA A 694 36.34 21.81 -3.56
N VAL A 695 35.84 21.22 -4.65
CA VAL A 695 34.80 20.18 -4.54
C VAL A 695 35.51 18.99 -3.93
N VAL A 696 35.36 18.84 -2.61
CA VAL A 696 35.87 17.70 -1.87
C VAL A 696 34.84 16.60 -2.03
N MET A 697 35.26 15.48 -2.58
CA MET A 697 34.43 14.28 -2.62
C MET A 697 34.43 13.68 -1.23
N ASP A 698 33.27 13.67 -0.58
CA ASP A 698 33.04 12.98 0.66
C ASP A 698 32.76 11.50 0.36
N GLU A 699 33.78 10.66 0.53
CA GLU A 699 33.70 9.22 0.30
C GLU A 699 32.95 8.48 1.44
N SER A 700 32.59 9.15 2.53
CA SER A 700 31.91 8.52 3.66
C SER A 700 30.39 8.36 3.49
N THR A 701 29.80 9.07 2.51
CA THR A 701 28.35 9.07 2.27
C THR A 701 28.05 9.15 0.77
N SER A 702 26.77 9.01 0.40
CA SER A 702 26.30 9.11 -0.98
C SER A 702 25.18 10.14 -1.13
N VAL A 703 24.92 10.57 -2.37
CA VAL A 703 23.80 11.49 -2.68
C VAL A 703 22.48 10.89 -2.21
N LEU A 704 22.23 9.60 -2.49
CA LEU A 704 21.03 8.91 -2.02
C LEU A 704 20.92 8.97 -0.49
N THR A 705 21.99 8.65 0.23
CA THR A 705 21.97 8.59 1.71
C THR A 705 21.65 9.95 2.33
N GLU A 706 22.24 11.03 1.83
CA GLU A 706 21.97 12.38 2.35
C GLU A 706 20.60 12.91 1.93
N VAL A 707 20.09 12.57 0.73
CA VAL A 707 18.71 12.90 0.35
C VAL A 707 17.71 12.16 1.23
N VAL A 708 17.96 10.88 1.55
CA VAL A 708 17.12 10.09 2.48
C VAL A 708 17.10 10.74 3.86
N ARG A 709 18.26 11.16 4.38
CA ARG A 709 18.36 11.86 5.66
C ARG A 709 17.59 13.18 5.64
N ALA A 710 17.81 14.03 4.64
CA ALA A 710 17.14 15.32 4.50
C ALA A 710 15.62 15.17 4.37
N ALA A 711 15.15 14.23 3.55
CA ALA A 711 13.73 13.92 3.41
C ALA A 711 13.11 13.44 4.74
N GLY A 712 13.81 12.57 5.48
CA GLY A 712 13.34 12.08 6.78
C GLY A 712 13.22 13.19 7.84
N GLU A 713 14.20 14.10 7.89
CA GLU A 713 14.16 15.27 8.78
C GLU A 713 13.02 16.23 8.43
N GLU A 714 12.83 16.54 7.15
CA GLU A 714 11.75 17.42 6.68
C GLU A 714 10.36 16.80 6.89
N ALA A 715 10.19 15.50 6.61
CA ALA A 715 8.95 14.78 6.87
C ALA A 715 8.59 14.75 8.36
N ALA A 716 9.58 14.51 9.24
CA ALA A 716 9.38 14.54 10.68
C ALA A 716 8.97 15.94 11.18
N ALA A 717 9.53 17.00 10.59
CA ALA A 717 9.15 18.37 10.89
C ALA A 717 7.70 18.70 10.46
N ARG A 718 7.21 18.08 9.39
CA ARG A 718 5.84 18.23 8.87
C ARG A 718 4.82 17.23 9.40
N GLY A 719 5.27 16.19 10.11
CA GLY A 719 4.41 15.08 10.55
C GLY A 719 3.85 14.23 9.41
N GLN A 720 4.60 14.11 8.30
CA GLN A 720 4.18 13.40 7.09
C GLN A 720 4.85 12.02 7.01
N GLU A 721 4.09 10.99 6.67
CA GLU A 721 4.61 9.65 6.38
C GLU A 721 3.73 8.92 5.37
N ALA A 722 4.33 8.01 4.61
CA ALA A 722 3.59 7.19 3.67
C ALA A 722 2.70 6.17 4.39
N HIS A 723 1.48 6.00 3.86
CA HIS A 723 0.59 4.91 4.24
C HIS A 723 1.28 3.55 4.05
N ARG A 724 1.30 2.70 5.08
CA ARG A 724 1.97 1.39 5.05
C ARG A 724 1.11 0.34 4.35
N ILE A 725 1.41 0.10 3.08
CA ILE A 725 0.77 -0.95 2.28
C ILE A 725 1.32 -2.34 2.67
N TRP A 726 2.61 -2.41 2.99
CA TRP A 726 3.29 -3.64 3.36
C TRP A 726 3.74 -3.59 4.81
N LEU A 727 3.07 -4.38 5.65
CA LEU A 727 3.56 -4.64 7.00
C LEU A 727 4.67 -5.69 6.97
N PRO A 728 5.61 -5.68 7.93
CA PRO A 728 6.57 -6.77 8.07
C PRO A 728 5.86 -8.14 8.08
N PRO A 729 6.36 -9.14 7.34
CA PRO A 729 5.85 -10.51 7.47
C PRO A 729 5.85 -10.94 8.92
N LEU A 730 4.89 -11.81 9.29
CA LEU A 730 4.83 -12.30 10.65
C LEU A 730 6.22 -12.86 11.06
N PRO A 731 6.77 -12.45 12.21
CA PRO A 731 8.09 -12.90 12.63
C PRO A 731 8.09 -14.42 12.92
N PRO A 732 9.24 -15.06 13.09
CA PRO A 732 9.31 -16.49 13.41
C PRO A 732 8.67 -16.83 14.77
N VAL A 733 8.77 -15.92 15.73
CA VAL A 733 8.20 -16.04 17.08
C VAL A 733 7.73 -14.67 17.55
N ILE A 734 6.60 -14.64 18.26
CA ILE A 734 6.16 -13.50 19.08
C ILE A 734 6.02 -13.97 20.52
N GLU A 735 6.38 -13.14 21.48
CA GLU A 735 6.22 -13.47 22.90
C GLU A 735 4.85 -12.99 23.41
N LEU A 736 4.30 -13.67 24.42
CA LEU A 736 3.00 -13.29 25.01
C LEU A 736 2.98 -11.83 25.48
N SER A 737 4.10 -11.32 26.00
CA SER A 737 4.23 -9.93 26.44
C SER A 737 4.11 -8.89 25.33
N SER A 738 4.35 -9.25 24.06
CA SER A 738 4.17 -8.35 22.92
C SER A 738 2.72 -8.21 22.45
N LEU A 739 1.80 -9.01 22.99
CA LEU A 739 0.38 -8.93 22.68
C LEU A 739 -0.36 -7.85 23.48
N ASP A 740 0.34 -7.10 24.34
CA ASP A 740 -0.24 -6.02 25.15
C ASP A 740 -0.19 -4.68 24.39
N MET A 741 -1.10 -4.52 23.41
CA MET A 741 -1.23 -3.30 22.59
C MET A 741 -2.42 -2.47 23.07
N GLU A 742 -2.16 -1.47 23.92
CA GLU A 742 -2.94 -0.24 24.25
C GLU A 742 -4.49 -0.28 24.43
N GLY A 743 -5.15 -1.45 24.39
CA GLY A 743 -6.62 -1.62 24.49
C GLY A 743 -7.09 -2.54 25.62
N ALA A 744 -6.19 -2.95 26.52
CA ALA A 744 -6.42 -3.98 27.54
C ALA A 744 -7.49 -3.63 28.61
N GLU A 745 -7.93 -2.37 28.70
CA GLU A 745 -9.01 -2.00 29.64
C GLU A 745 -10.38 -2.60 29.25
N SER A 746 -10.60 -2.95 27.98
CA SER A 746 -11.89 -3.49 27.50
C SER A 746 -12.00 -5.01 27.55
N THR A 747 -10.90 -5.76 27.49
CA THR A 747 -10.91 -7.24 27.42
C THR A 747 -10.95 -7.92 28.78
N ALA A 748 -10.66 -7.20 29.87
CA ALA A 748 -10.73 -7.73 31.23
C ALA A 748 -12.14 -8.17 31.66
N ALA A 749 -13.20 -7.68 30.99
CA ALA A 749 -14.59 -7.97 31.33
C ALA A 749 -15.17 -9.22 30.65
N GLU A 750 -14.57 -9.73 29.56
CA GLU A 750 -15.08 -10.86 28.79
C GLU A 750 -14.16 -12.09 28.95
N LEU A 751 -14.68 -13.32 28.89
CA LEU A 751 -13.92 -14.60 28.95
C LEU A 751 -13.03 -14.83 27.71
N SER A 752 -12.23 -13.83 27.33
CA SER A 752 -11.36 -13.82 26.15
C SER A 752 -9.88 -14.02 26.49
N ALA A 753 -9.09 -14.47 25.51
CA ALA A 753 -7.63 -14.64 25.60
C ALA A 753 -6.94 -14.19 24.30
N PRO A 754 -6.08 -13.14 24.33
CA PRO A 754 -5.16 -12.85 23.23
C PRO A 754 -4.06 -13.92 23.20
N ILE A 755 -3.92 -14.61 22.07
CA ILE A 755 -3.03 -15.78 21.94
C ILE A 755 -2.09 -15.70 20.73
N GLY A 756 -2.20 -14.66 19.89
CA GLY A 756 -1.37 -14.52 18.71
C GLY A 756 -1.71 -13.30 17.86
N ILE A 757 -1.27 -13.34 16.60
CA ILE A 757 -1.53 -12.31 15.57
C ILE A 757 -2.08 -12.98 14.31
N ILE A 758 -3.03 -12.34 13.65
CA ILE A 758 -3.59 -12.68 12.35
C ILE A 758 -3.02 -11.69 11.31
N ASP A 759 -2.48 -12.21 10.21
CA ASP A 759 -1.96 -11.39 9.11
C ASP A 759 -3.01 -11.22 8.03
N ARG A 760 -3.41 -9.96 7.77
CA ARG A 760 -4.45 -9.59 6.82
C ARG A 760 -3.88 -8.67 5.74
N PRO A 761 -3.04 -9.18 4.82
CA PRO A 761 -2.33 -8.36 3.84
C PRO A 761 -3.27 -7.58 2.92
N TYR A 762 -4.40 -8.17 2.51
CA TYR A 762 -5.43 -7.49 1.70
C TYR A 762 -6.00 -6.25 2.40
N TYR A 763 -6.13 -6.28 3.72
CA TYR A 763 -6.59 -5.15 4.53
C TYR A 763 -5.44 -4.31 5.10
N GLN A 764 -4.19 -4.64 4.73
CA GLN A 764 -2.96 -3.93 5.13
C GLN A 764 -2.81 -3.77 6.64
N ARG A 765 -3.27 -4.77 7.41
CA ARG A 765 -3.19 -4.75 8.87
C ARG A 765 -2.89 -6.12 9.46
N GLN A 766 -2.45 -6.10 10.71
CA GLN A 766 -2.26 -7.29 11.53
C GLN A 766 -3.14 -7.14 12.77
N ASP A 767 -4.06 -8.09 12.96
CA ASP A 767 -5.03 -8.05 14.05
C ASP A 767 -4.61 -9.02 15.15
N GLN A 768 -4.97 -8.75 16.41
CA GLN A 768 -4.73 -9.73 17.47
C GLN A 768 -5.63 -10.95 17.29
N LEU A 769 -5.06 -12.14 17.45
CA LEU A 769 -5.84 -13.38 17.55
C LEU A 769 -6.35 -13.51 18.98
N VAL A 770 -7.63 -13.21 19.16
CA VAL A 770 -8.34 -13.34 20.43
C VAL A 770 -9.33 -14.50 20.34
N ILE A 771 -9.30 -15.40 21.32
CA ILE A 771 -10.32 -16.44 21.46
C ILE A 771 -11.29 -16.01 22.54
N ASP A 772 -12.59 -15.98 22.21
CA ASP A 772 -13.67 -15.73 23.14
C ASP A 772 -14.33 -17.05 23.56
N PHE A 773 -14.29 -17.34 24.87
CA PHE A 773 -14.88 -18.54 25.47
C PHE A 773 -16.32 -18.35 25.97
N HIS A 774 -16.93 -17.16 25.84
CA HIS A 774 -18.38 -17.01 26.04
C HIS A 774 -19.18 -17.41 24.79
N GLN A 775 -18.59 -17.25 23.62
CA GLN A 775 -19.24 -17.58 22.35
C GLN A 775 -19.01 -19.05 21.97
N HIS A 776 -19.84 -19.55 21.06
CA HIS A 776 -19.61 -20.82 20.35
C HIS A 776 -19.40 -22.05 21.28
N GLY A 777 -20.03 -22.04 22.45
CA GLY A 777 -19.99 -23.16 23.41
C GLY A 777 -18.74 -23.23 24.29
N GLY A 778 -17.85 -22.23 24.26
CA GLY A 778 -16.73 -22.13 25.21
C GLY A 778 -15.68 -23.25 25.14
N HIS A 779 -15.71 -24.07 24.10
CA HIS A 779 -14.72 -25.12 23.88
C HIS A 779 -13.79 -24.74 22.75
N LEU A 780 -12.55 -25.25 22.79
CA LEU A 780 -11.54 -24.98 21.76
C LEU A 780 -10.83 -26.27 21.35
N ALA A 781 -10.72 -26.51 20.05
CA ALA A 781 -9.92 -27.61 19.52
C ALA A 781 -8.76 -27.08 18.70
N LEU A 782 -7.57 -27.62 18.95
CA LEU A 782 -6.33 -27.28 18.28
C LEU A 782 -5.81 -28.52 17.54
N CYS A 783 -5.61 -28.41 16.24
CA CYS A 783 -5.05 -29.49 15.42
C CYS A 783 -3.70 -29.08 14.85
N GLY A 784 -2.74 -30.00 14.78
CA GLY A 784 -1.40 -29.69 14.28
C GLY A 784 -0.51 -30.92 14.17
N GLY A 785 0.34 -30.99 13.15
CA GLY A 785 1.33 -32.06 13.00
C GLY A 785 2.35 -32.11 14.15
N PRO A 786 3.24 -33.11 14.18
CA PRO A 786 4.37 -33.13 15.12
C PRO A 786 5.16 -31.81 15.08
N GLN A 787 5.57 -31.30 16.25
CA GLN A 787 6.37 -30.07 16.39
C GLN A 787 5.76 -28.77 15.81
N SER A 788 4.47 -28.77 15.45
CA SER A 788 3.76 -27.58 14.95
C SER A 788 3.51 -26.48 15.99
N GLY A 789 3.79 -26.73 17.28
CA GLY A 789 3.60 -25.76 18.36
C GLY A 789 2.34 -25.97 19.23
N LYS A 790 1.66 -27.14 19.14
CA LYS A 790 0.43 -27.44 19.91
C LYS A 790 0.57 -27.22 21.43
N SER A 791 1.56 -27.83 22.07
CA SER A 791 1.77 -27.68 23.51
C SER A 791 2.12 -26.23 23.89
N GLY A 792 2.88 -25.54 23.02
CA GLY A 792 3.16 -24.11 23.17
C GLY A 792 1.89 -23.25 23.12
N ALA A 793 0.97 -23.54 22.20
CA ALA A 793 -0.31 -22.86 22.09
C ALA A 793 -1.18 -23.04 23.34
N LEU A 794 -1.32 -24.28 23.84
CA LEU A 794 -2.06 -24.57 25.08
C LEU A 794 -1.47 -23.80 26.27
N ARG A 795 -0.14 -23.78 26.36
CA ARG A 795 0.59 -23.02 27.38
C ARG A 795 0.31 -21.52 27.29
N THR A 796 0.25 -20.96 26.07
CA THR A 796 -0.09 -19.56 25.82
C THR A 796 -1.54 -19.25 26.17
N ILE A 797 -2.50 -20.11 25.81
CA ILE A 797 -3.92 -19.95 26.18
C ILE A 797 -4.08 -19.88 27.70
N VAL A 798 -3.51 -20.85 28.44
CA VAL A 798 -3.60 -20.88 29.91
C VAL A 798 -2.94 -19.65 30.52
N SER A 799 -1.76 -19.26 30.02
CA SER A 799 -1.01 -18.13 30.58
C SER A 799 -1.66 -16.79 30.28
N SER A 800 -2.22 -16.61 29.09
CA SER A 800 -2.98 -15.41 28.69
C SER A 800 -4.24 -15.23 29.55
N LEU A 801 -5.02 -16.30 29.74
CA LEU A 801 -6.18 -16.29 30.63
C LEU A 801 -5.80 -16.03 32.09
N ALA A 802 -4.69 -16.63 32.56
CA ALA A 802 -4.21 -16.47 33.93
C ALA A 802 -3.62 -15.09 34.23
N LEU A 803 -3.06 -14.39 33.23
CA LEU A 803 -2.53 -13.04 33.38
C LEU A 803 -3.63 -12.00 33.66
N ASN A 804 -4.79 -12.17 33.03
CA ASN A 804 -5.87 -11.18 33.06
C ASN A 804 -6.99 -11.48 34.07
N ARG A 805 -6.92 -12.60 34.81
CA ARG A 805 -7.97 -13.02 35.77
C ARG A 805 -7.41 -13.55 37.07
N ARG A 806 -8.18 -13.46 38.15
CA ARG A 806 -7.75 -13.99 39.45
C ARG A 806 -8.00 -15.51 39.53
N PRO A 807 -7.21 -16.28 40.30
CA PRO A 807 -7.45 -17.70 40.55
C PRO A 807 -8.80 -18.02 41.23
N GLU A 808 -9.47 -16.99 41.76
CA GLU A 808 -10.80 -17.09 42.34
C GLU A 808 -11.91 -17.18 41.27
N ASP A 809 -11.66 -16.61 40.08
CA ASP A 809 -12.60 -16.51 38.97
C ASP A 809 -12.39 -17.62 37.94
N ILE A 810 -11.16 -18.12 37.81
CA ILE A 810 -10.79 -19.17 36.84
C ILE A 810 -9.87 -20.24 37.46
N ARG A 811 -10.06 -21.49 37.06
CA ARG A 811 -9.16 -22.62 37.38
C ARG A 811 -8.83 -23.48 36.16
N PHE A 812 -7.67 -24.12 36.21
CA PHE A 812 -7.21 -25.04 35.17
C PHE A 812 -6.88 -26.42 35.70
N TYR A 813 -7.30 -27.45 34.97
CA TYR A 813 -6.82 -28.82 35.09
C TYR A 813 -6.15 -29.21 33.78
N VAL A 814 -4.95 -29.79 33.86
CA VAL A 814 -4.13 -30.06 32.68
C VAL A 814 -3.78 -31.54 32.60
N ILE A 815 -4.02 -32.15 31.45
CA ILE A 815 -3.61 -33.50 31.08
C ILE A 815 -2.57 -33.37 29.97
N ASP A 816 -1.32 -33.68 30.26
CA ASP A 816 -0.18 -33.57 29.32
C ASP A 816 0.29 -34.95 28.86
N LEU A 817 -0.18 -35.38 27.69
CA LEU A 817 0.23 -36.63 27.04
C LEU A 817 1.17 -36.38 25.84
N GLY A 818 1.45 -35.12 25.51
CA GLY A 818 2.11 -34.70 24.27
C GLY A 818 3.63 -34.47 24.36
N GLY A 819 4.17 -34.23 25.57
CA GLY A 819 5.63 -34.08 25.73
C GLY A 819 6.12 -33.44 27.04
N GLY A 820 5.27 -33.23 28.04
CA GLY A 820 5.68 -32.73 29.36
C GLY A 820 5.94 -31.22 29.43
N GLN A 821 5.70 -30.48 28.34
CA GLN A 821 5.96 -29.03 28.27
C GLN A 821 4.99 -28.21 29.13
N LEU A 822 3.83 -28.78 29.48
CA LEU A 822 2.81 -28.12 30.30
C LEU A 822 3.05 -28.30 31.81
N ALA A 823 4.00 -29.15 32.22
CA ALA A 823 4.34 -29.34 33.63
C ALA A 823 4.73 -28.03 34.35
N ALA A 824 5.31 -27.06 33.61
CA ALA A 824 5.66 -25.75 34.16
C ALA A 824 4.45 -24.93 34.61
N LEU A 825 3.25 -25.20 34.07
CA LEU A 825 2.01 -24.51 34.43
C LEU A 825 1.59 -24.82 35.88
N ASP A 826 2.02 -25.92 36.48
CA ASP A 826 1.68 -26.29 37.86
C ASP A 826 2.12 -25.25 38.91
N ARG A 827 3.03 -24.35 38.51
CA ARG A 827 3.49 -23.20 39.31
C ARG A 827 2.46 -22.07 39.40
N LEU A 828 1.53 -21.98 38.45
CA LEU A 828 0.52 -20.92 38.43
C LEU A 828 -0.49 -21.12 39.56
N PRO A 829 -0.89 -20.07 40.28
CA PRO A 829 -1.88 -20.18 41.35
C PRO A 829 -3.28 -20.58 40.83
N HIS A 830 -3.55 -20.41 39.54
CA HIS A 830 -4.80 -20.80 38.88
C HIS A 830 -4.88 -22.30 38.55
N VAL A 831 -3.75 -23.02 38.52
CA VAL A 831 -3.71 -24.42 38.10
C VAL A 831 -3.93 -25.34 39.30
N ALA A 832 -5.03 -26.08 39.26
CA ALA A 832 -5.43 -27.01 40.32
C ALA A 832 -4.62 -28.31 40.29
N GLY A 833 -4.24 -28.78 39.09
CA GLY A 833 -3.37 -29.93 38.93
C GLY A 833 -2.98 -30.19 37.48
N VAL A 834 -1.75 -30.69 37.29
CA VAL A 834 -1.22 -31.17 36.01
C VAL A 834 -0.91 -32.65 36.13
N ALA A 835 -1.41 -33.48 35.20
CA ALA A 835 -1.13 -34.91 35.14
C ALA A 835 -0.35 -35.27 33.87
N GLY A 836 0.80 -35.91 34.04
CA GLY A 836 1.56 -36.49 32.94
C GLY A 836 1.07 -37.89 32.57
N ARG A 837 1.54 -38.40 31.42
CA ARG A 837 1.17 -39.74 30.88
C ARG A 837 1.34 -40.90 31.87
N GLU A 838 2.40 -40.90 32.68
CA GLU A 838 2.68 -41.97 33.66
C GLU A 838 1.77 -41.90 34.91
N GLU A 839 1.06 -40.78 35.12
CA GLU A 839 0.20 -40.56 36.30
C GLU A 839 -1.26 -40.97 36.02
N GLY A 840 -1.48 -42.20 35.56
CA GLY A 840 -2.80 -42.69 35.10
C GLY A 840 -3.95 -42.58 36.12
N GLU A 841 -3.68 -42.69 37.42
CA GLU A 841 -4.68 -42.45 38.49
C GLU A 841 -5.08 -40.97 38.55
N LYS A 842 -4.10 -40.07 38.44
CA LYS A 842 -4.28 -38.61 38.49
C LYS A 842 -5.06 -38.11 37.27
N ILE A 843 -4.81 -38.68 36.08
CA ILE A 843 -5.56 -38.37 34.85
C ILE A 843 -7.06 -38.65 35.05
N ARG A 844 -7.41 -39.88 35.49
CA ARG A 844 -8.80 -40.25 35.75
C ARG A 844 -9.43 -39.37 36.82
N ARG A 845 -8.66 -39.07 37.87
CA ARG A 845 -9.11 -38.20 38.95
C ARG A 845 -9.40 -36.77 38.50
N ILE A 846 -8.61 -36.21 37.57
CA ILE A 846 -8.90 -34.91 36.95
C ILE A 846 -10.25 -34.95 36.23
N VAL A 847 -10.48 -35.98 35.41
CA VAL A 847 -11.73 -36.11 34.65
C VAL A 847 -12.93 -36.25 35.59
N ASP A 848 -12.82 -37.07 36.64
CA ASP A 848 -13.87 -37.25 37.64
C ASP A 848 -14.19 -35.96 38.40
N GLU A 849 -13.17 -35.17 38.77
CA GLU A 849 -13.33 -33.87 39.44
C GLU A 849 -14.03 -32.86 38.52
N VAL A 850 -13.58 -32.76 37.27
CA VAL A 850 -14.15 -31.82 36.29
C VAL A 850 -15.61 -32.19 35.98
N ALA A 851 -15.90 -33.47 35.76
CA ALA A 851 -17.27 -33.96 35.62
C ALA A 851 -18.11 -33.70 36.89
N GLY A 852 -17.46 -33.67 38.06
CA GLY A 852 -18.08 -33.28 39.33
C GLY A 852 -18.66 -31.86 39.33
N PHE A 853 -18.02 -30.92 38.65
CA PHE A 853 -18.52 -29.54 38.52
C PHE A 853 -19.72 -29.42 37.60
N ILE A 854 -19.92 -30.36 36.68
CA ILE A 854 -21.18 -30.43 35.90
C ILE A 854 -22.33 -30.89 36.79
N ARG A 855 -22.08 -31.88 37.65
CA ARG A 855 -23.07 -32.36 38.64
C ARG A 855 -23.37 -31.31 39.72
N ARG A 856 -22.37 -30.53 40.09
CA ARG A 856 -22.42 -29.48 41.14
C ARG A 856 -21.78 -28.19 40.61
N PRO A 857 -22.51 -27.40 39.79
CA PRO A 857 -21.99 -26.19 39.18
C PRO A 857 -21.53 -25.15 40.19
N GLU A 858 -20.45 -24.46 39.86
CA GLU A 858 -19.88 -23.35 40.63
C GLU A 858 -19.85 -22.09 39.76
N SER A 859 -19.74 -20.91 40.37
CA SER A 859 -19.60 -19.65 39.63
C SER A 859 -18.22 -19.45 39.00
N ARG A 860 -17.23 -20.29 39.35
CA ARG A 860 -15.86 -20.22 38.86
C ARG A 860 -15.73 -20.94 37.52
N GLU A 861 -15.09 -20.29 36.56
CA GLU A 861 -14.80 -20.85 35.24
C GLU A 861 -13.74 -21.95 35.34
N THR A 862 -14.01 -23.12 34.77
CA THR A 862 -13.17 -24.31 34.89
C THR A 862 -12.69 -24.77 33.53
N PHE A 863 -11.38 -24.82 33.31
CA PHE A 863 -10.80 -25.24 32.04
C PHE A 863 -10.11 -26.59 32.17
N LEU A 864 -10.55 -27.57 31.37
CA LEU A 864 -9.88 -28.84 31.17
C LEU A 864 -9.01 -28.77 29.90
N ILE A 865 -7.69 -28.76 30.09
CA ILE A 865 -6.70 -28.69 29.03
C ILE A 865 -6.17 -30.09 28.75
N ILE A 866 -6.29 -30.57 27.52
CA ILE A 866 -5.87 -31.91 27.10
C ILE A 866 -4.86 -31.78 25.96
N ASP A 867 -3.60 -32.09 26.23
CA ASP A 867 -2.58 -32.25 25.19
C ASP A 867 -2.43 -33.73 24.82
N GLY A 868 -2.66 -34.06 23.54
CA GLY A 868 -2.47 -35.42 23.04
C GLY A 868 -3.73 -36.28 23.02
N TRP A 869 -4.82 -35.77 22.42
CA TRP A 869 -6.10 -36.50 22.26
C TRP A 869 -5.98 -37.91 21.65
N HIS A 870 -4.94 -38.15 20.84
CA HIS A 870 -4.65 -39.44 20.22
C HIS A 870 -4.33 -40.57 21.22
N HIS A 871 -4.06 -40.25 22.48
CA HIS A 871 -3.90 -41.22 23.58
C HIS A 871 -5.22 -41.53 24.31
N ILE A 872 -6.32 -40.85 23.96
CA ILE A 872 -7.64 -40.99 24.59
C ILE A 872 -8.70 -41.43 23.57
N GLY A 873 -8.84 -40.70 22.45
CA GLY A 873 -9.98 -40.84 21.53
C GLY A 873 -10.05 -42.13 20.69
N PRO A 874 -8.95 -42.62 20.09
CA PRO A 874 -8.95 -43.83 19.26
C PRO A 874 -9.40 -45.08 20.00
N SER A 875 -9.99 -46.04 19.27
CA SER A 875 -10.24 -47.37 19.82
C SER A 875 -8.93 -48.08 20.15
N ASN A 876 -8.87 -48.73 21.32
CA ASN A 876 -7.68 -49.31 21.94
C ASN A 876 -6.61 -48.29 22.38
N ALA A 877 -6.97 -47.02 22.54
CA ALA A 877 -6.08 -46.03 23.15
C ALA A 877 -5.84 -46.35 24.65
N GLU A 878 -4.72 -45.86 25.17
CA GLU A 878 -4.27 -46.14 26.55
C GLU A 878 -5.29 -45.67 27.61
N PHE A 879 -5.98 -44.56 27.33
CA PHE A 879 -7.00 -43.96 28.19
C PHE A 879 -8.36 -43.88 27.46
N GLU A 880 -8.72 -44.90 26.67
CA GLU A 880 -10.04 -44.95 26.00
C GLU A 880 -11.21 -44.90 27.00
N ASP A 881 -11.00 -45.39 28.22
CA ASP A 881 -12.03 -45.49 29.27
C ASP A 881 -12.58 -44.13 29.76
N ILE A 882 -11.83 -43.03 29.56
CA ILE A 882 -12.28 -41.67 29.94
C ILE A 882 -12.86 -40.88 28.76
N ALA A 883 -12.82 -41.42 27.54
CA ALA A 883 -13.26 -40.70 26.34
C ALA A 883 -14.76 -40.36 26.37
N GLU A 884 -15.59 -41.25 26.92
CA GLU A 884 -17.03 -41.04 27.08
C GLU A 884 -17.31 -39.92 28.09
N SER A 885 -16.67 -39.95 29.26
CA SER A 885 -16.81 -38.87 30.26
C SER A 885 -16.35 -37.50 29.72
N ILE A 886 -15.31 -37.45 28.89
CA ILE A 886 -14.91 -36.18 28.25
C ILE A 886 -15.94 -35.75 27.20
N THR A 887 -16.58 -36.69 26.51
CA THR A 887 -17.68 -36.37 25.58
C THR A 887 -18.86 -35.73 26.34
N ASP A 888 -19.23 -36.30 27.48
CA ASP A 888 -20.26 -35.73 28.35
C ASP A 888 -19.88 -34.33 28.87
N ILE A 889 -18.59 -34.14 29.22
CA ILE A 889 -18.08 -32.81 29.62
C ILE A 889 -18.21 -31.79 28.48
N VAL A 890 -17.92 -32.18 27.24
CA VAL A 890 -18.05 -31.29 26.07
C VAL A 890 -19.52 -31.05 25.71
N ALA A 891 -20.42 -31.98 26.02
CA ALA A 891 -21.85 -31.82 25.75
C ALA A 891 -22.54 -30.88 26.75
N ASP A 892 -22.28 -31.06 28.05
CA ASP A 892 -23.01 -30.38 29.12
C ASP A 892 -22.20 -29.27 29.82
N GLY A 893 -20.87 -29.26 29.63
CA GLY A 893 -19.94 -28.43 30.41
C GLY A 893 -20.14 -26.92 30.26
N ALA A 894 -20.43 -26.44 29.06
CA ALA A 894 -20.61 -25.01 28.81
C ALA A 894 -21.72 -24.38 29.69
N SER A 895 -22.77 -25.14 29.99
CA SER A 895 -23.87 -24.70 30.86
C SER A 895 -23.49 -24.63 32.35
N ALA A 896 -22.39 -25.26 32.73
CA ALA A 896 -21.87 -25.36 34.09
C ALA A 896 -20.55 -24.59 34.29
N ASN A 897 -20.21 -23.65 33.40
CA ASN A 897 -18.94 -22.91 33.39
C ASN A 897 -17.70 -23.82 33.29
N VAL A 898 -17.84 -24.96 32.59
CA VAL A 898 -16.76 -25.91 32.32
C VAL A 898 -16.41 -25.86 30.83
N HIS A 899 -15.16 -25.55 30.54
CA HIS A 899 -14.60 -25.36 29.21
C HIS A 899 -13.56 -26.43 28.92
N VAL A 900 -13.49 -26.90 27.68
CA VAL A 900 -12.56 -27.95 27.27
C VAL A 900 -11.69 -27.44 26.14
N VAL A 901 -10.37 -27.57 26.30
CA VAL A 901 -9.37 -27.22 25.29
C VAL A 901 -8.58 -28.47 24.90
N ILE A 902 -8.76 -28.96 23.68
CA ILE A 902 -8.18 -30.23 23.21
C ILE A 902 -7.14 -29.97 22.13
N ALA A 903 -5.94 -30.51 22.29
CA ALA A 903 -4.96 -30.60 21.22
C ALA A 903 -4.87 -32.02 20.62
N THR A 904 -4.99 -32.11 19.29
CA THR A 904 -4.90 -33.35 18.52
C THR A 904 -3.89 -33.22 17.37
N SER A 905 -3.36 -34.35 16.90
CA SER A 905 -2.43 -34.38 15.76
C SER A 905 -3.13 -34.33 14.40
N ARG A 906 -4.34 -34.89 14.33
CA ARG A 906 -5.20 -34.92 13.15
C ARG A 906 -6.66 -34.73 13.57
N TRP A 907 -7.45 -34.08 12.72
CA TRP A 907 -8.88 -33.89 12.96
C TRP A 907 -9.66 -35.20 12.96
N THR A 908 -9.24 -36.17 12.14
CA THR A 908 -9.85 -37.50 12.02
C THR A 908 -9.72 -38.36 13.29
N THR A 909 -8.78 -38.02 14.19
CA THR A 909 -8.61 -38.69 15.49
C THR A 909 -9.70 -38.31 16.48
N MET A 910 -10.33 -37.14 16.32
CA MET A 910 -11.51 -36.77 17.11
C MET A 910 -12.77 -37.35 16.47
N ARG A 911 -13.57 -38.04 17.30
CA ARG A 911 -14.87 -38.56 16.88
C ARG A 911 -15.81 -37.38 16.56
N PRO A 912 -16.72 -37.50 15.58
CA PRO A 912 -17.68 -36.45 15.23
C PRO A 912 -18.46 -35.91 16.44
N ALA A 913 -18.84 -36.81 17.38
CA ALA A 913 -19.57 -36.45 18.60
C ALA A 913 -18.87 -35.38 19.46
N ILE A 914 -17.54 -35.30 19.44
CA ILE A 914 -16.79 -34.24 20.16
C ILE A 914 -16.43 -33.12 19.18
N ARG A 915 -15.88 -33.48 18.02
CA ARG A 915 -15.37 -32.51 17.03
C ARG A 915 -16.44 -31.50 16.62
N ASP A 916 -17.66 -31.96 16.41
CA ASP A 916 -18.74 -31.12 15.88
C ASP A 916 -19.40 -30.25 16.97
N LEU A 917 -19.23 -30.59 18.25
CA LEU A 917 -19.63 -29.75 19.39
C LEU A 917 -18.64 -28.61 19.65
N ILE A 918 -17.37 -28.78 19.27
CA ILE A 918 -16.35 -27.74 19.45
C ILE A 918 -16.31 -26.83 18.22
N ALA A 919 -16.93 -25.66 18.36
CA ALA A 919 -17.02 -24.67 17.29
C ALA A 919 -15.75 -23.82 17.14
N ASN A 920 -15.06 -23.44 18.23
CA ASN A 920 -13.77 -22.74 18.09
C ASN A 920 -12.68 -23.75 17.69
N ARG A 921 -12.09 -23.56 16.51
CA ARG A 921 -11.04 -24.45 15.97
C ARG A 921 -9.86 -23.65 15.46
N LEU A 922 -8.67 -24.09 15.85
CA LEU A 922 -7.39 -23.55 15.40
C LEU A 922 -6.61 -24.66 14.71
N GLU A 923 -6.12 -24.39 13.50
CA GLU A 923 -5.38 -25.37 12.72
C GLU A 923 -3.95 -24.88 12.51
N LEU A 924 -2.99 -25.49 13.19
CA LEU A 924 -1.58 -25.29 12.94
C LEU A 924 -1.14 -26.06 11.70
N ARG A 925 0.13 -25.91 11.30
CA ARG A 925 0.71 -26.71 10.22
C ARG A 925 0.42 -28.20 10.41
N LEU A 926 -0.33 -28.79 9.48
CA LEU A 926 -0.63 -30.21 9.48
C LEU A 926 0.49 -31.03 8.83
N GLY A 927 0.58 -32.31 9.18
CA GLY A 927 1.51 -33.24 8.51
C GLY A 927 1.09 -33.53 7.07
N GLU A 928 -0.22 -33.68 6.84
CA GLU A 928 -0.82 -33.86 5.53
C GLU A 928 -1.89 -32.78 5.32
N ALA A 929 -1.74 -31.94 4.29
CA ALA A 929 -2.69 -30.86 4.03
C ALA A 929 -4.09 -31.36 3.63
N LEU A 930 -4.23 -32.64 3.24
CA LEU A 930 -5.52 -33.28 2.96
C LEU A 930 -6.39 -33.42 4.21
N ASP A 931 -5.78 -33.44 5.40
CA ASP A 931 -6.49 -33.54 6.68
C ASP A 931 -7.07 -32.18 7.13
N SER A 932 -6.82 -31.09 6.39
CA SER A 932 -7.32 -29.75 6.71
C SER A 932 -8.84 -29.67 6.66
N LEU A 933 -9.43 -29.01 7.64
CA LEU A 933 -10.86 -28.65 7.63
C LEU A 933 -11.13 -27.25 7.07
N ILE A 934 -10.06 -26.49 6.78
CA ILE A 934 -10.11 -25.08 6.37
C ILE A 934 -9.89 -25.02 4.85
N ASP A 935 -8.63 -25.06 4.41
CA ASP A 935 -8.29 -25.14 3.00
C ASP A 935 -6.99 -25.93 2.78
N ARG A 936 -7.07 -26.94 1.90
CA ARG A 936 -5.95 -27.81 1.56
C ARG A 936 -4.79 -27.06 0.91
N LYS A 937 -5.05 -26.13 0.01
CA LYS A 937 -4.00 -25.43 -0.74
C LYS A 937 -3.27 -24.44 0.17
N LEU A 938 -3.99 -23.69 1.00
CA LEU A 938 -3.41 -22.80 2.00
C LEU A 938 -2.56 -23.59 3.00
N GLN A 939 -3.05 -24.74 3.48
CA GLN A 939 -2.25 -25.61 4.34
C GLN A 939 -0.95 -26.05 3.68
N GLN A 940 -0.91 -26.34 2.37
CA GLN A 940 0.34 -26.73 1.69
C GLN A 940 1.39 -25.61 1.69
N LYS A 941 0.94 -24.35 1.55
CA LYS A 941 1.80 -23.16 1.47
C LYS A 941 2.25 -22.66 2.84
N LEU A 942 1.56 -23.04 3.92
CA LEU A 942 1.87 -22.59 5.28
C LEU A 942 3.34 -22.93 5.67
N PRO A 943 4.12 -21.98 6.21
CA PRO A 943 5.52 -22.25 6.59
C PRO A 943 5.65 -23.37 7.62
N SER A 944 6.69 -24.19 7.50
CA SER A 944 7.04 -25.26 8.45
C SER A 944 7.73 -24.71 9.70
N ALA A 945 7.04 -23.84 10.45
CA ALA A 945 7.53 -23.24 11.69
C ALA A 945 6.47 -23.39 12.81
N PRO A 946 6.89 -23.56 14.08
CA PRO A 946 5.95 -23.71 15.20
C PRO A 946 5.11 -22.45 15.40
N GLY A 947 3.83 -22.63 15.75
CA GLY A 947 2.89 -21.54 15.99
C GLY A 947 2.25 -20.98 14.72
N ARG A 948 2.72 -21.34 13.52
CA ARG A 948 2.05 -21.01 12.26
C ARG A 948 0.78 -21.83 12.10
N GLY A 949 -0.29 -21.18 11.66
CA GLY A 949 -1.57 -21.83 11.39
C GLY A 949 -2.50 -21.01 10.53
N LEU A 950 -3.71 -21.52 10.38
CA LEU A 950 -4.84 -20.88 9.72
C LEU A 950 -5.99 -20.68 10.71
N THR A 951 -6.65 -19.52 10.61
CA THR A 951 -7.95 -19.29 11.26
C THR A 951 -9.07 -19.92 10.43
N GLN A 952 -10.28 -20.04 11.00
CA GLN A 952 -11.46 -20.53 10.27
C GLN A 952 -11.88 -19.64 9.09
N ALA A 953 -11.36 -18.40 9.03
CA ALA A 953 -11.62 -17.46 7.96
C ALA A 953 -10.55 -17.53 6.85
N ASP A 954 -9.79 -18.63 6.78
CA ASP A 954 -8.72 -18.86 5.81
C ASP A 954 -7.50 -17.93 5.96
N GLU A 955 -7.32 -17.32 7.15
CA GLU A 955 -6.29 -16.29 7.38
C GLU A 955 -5.04 -16.88 8.05
N ASN A 956 -3.87 -16.41 7.63
CA ASN A 956 -2.60 -16.79 8.25
C ASN A 956 -2.51 -16.23 9.67
N MET A 957 -2.13 -17.08 10.63
CA MET A 957 -1.90 -16.68 12.01
C MET A 957 -0.55 -17.15 12.54
N LEU A 958 -0.08 -16.46 13.57
CA LEU A 958 1.05 -16.85 14.41
C LEU A 958 0.62 -16.83 15.87
N LEU A 959 0.70 -17.97 16.53
CA LEU A 959 0.49 -18.07 17.97
C LEU A 959 1.71 -17.55 18.74
N ALA A 960 1.45 -16.85 19.83
CA ALA A 960 2.49 -16.40 20.73
C ALA A 960 3.13 -17.56 21.48
N HIS A 961 4.42 -17.41 21.72
CA HIS A 961 5.22 -18.25 22.57
C HIS A 961 5.13 -17.73 24.01
N THR A 962 5.08 -18.66 24.96
CA THR A 962 5.07 -18.36 26.39
C THR A 962 6.28 -19.01 27.04
N SER A 963 7.20 -18.19 27.53
CA SER A 963 8.41 -18.63 28.22
C SER A 963 8.15 -19.01 29.69
N ASN A 964 9.17 -19.53 30.38
CA ASN A 964 9.09 -19.72 31.84
C ASN A 964 9.14 -18.39 32.61
N GLN A 965 9.63 -17.31 31.98
CA GLN A 965 9.68 -15.99 32.59
C GLN A 965 8.27 -15.38 32.66
N ASP A 966 7.45 -15.59 31.63
CA ASP A 966 6.05 -15.15 31.61
C ASP A 966 5.24 -15.83 32.72
N ILE A 967 5.42 -17.14 32.91
CA ILE A 967 4.80 -17.87 34.04
C ILE A 967 5.23 -17.28 35.38
N ALA A 968 6.53 -17.02 35.55
CA ALA A 968 7.04 -16.40 36.78
C ALA A 968 6.51 -14.98 37.00
N HIS A 969 6.26 -14.22 35.92
CA HIS A 969 5.62 -12.92 35.96
C HIS A 969 4.16 -13.03 36.42
N ILE A 970 3.37 -13.94 35.85
CA ILE A 970 1.97 -14.19 36.27
C ILE A 970 1.90 -14.60 37.75
N CYS A 971 2.79 -15.49 38.20
CA CYS A 971 2.89 -15.84 39.62
C CYS A 971 3.16 -14.62 40.51
N ARG A 972 3.96 -13.65 40.04
CA ARG A 972 4.24 -12.41 40.76
C ARG A 972 3.03 -11.47 40.78
N VAL A 973 2.33 -11.32 39.65
CA VAL A 973 1.10 -10.51 39.54
C VAL A 973 0.04 -11.01 40.53
N HIS A 974 -0.11 -12.33 40.68
CA HIS A 974 -1.10 -12.95 41.57
C HIS A 974 -0.54 -13.43 42.91
N ALA A 975 0.61 -12.91 43.36
CA ALA A 975 1.26 -13.39 44.59
C ALA A 975 0.40 -13.27 45.85
N ASN A 976 -0.55 -12.33 45.88
CA ASN A 976 -1.46 -12.09 47.00
C ASN A 976 -2.86 -12.70 46.81
N ALA A 977 -3.14 -13.37 45.69
CA ALA A 977 -4.43 -13.99 45.43
C ALA A 977 -4.54 -15.35 46.12
N VAL A 978 -5.77 -15.77 46.47
CA VAL A 978 -6.00 -17.11 47.01
C VAL A 978 -5.85 -18.11 45.87
N PRO A 979 -4.92 -19.09 45.93
CA PRO A 979 -4.74 -20.07 44.86
C PRO A 979 -5.98 -20.95 44.66
N ALA A 980 -6.14 -21.49 43.46
CA ALA A 980 -7.15 -22.49 43.17
C ALA A 980 -6.96 -23.74 44.06
N PRO A 981 -8.04 -24.34 44.58
CA PRO A 981 -7.96 -25.59 45.33
C PRO A 981 -7.24 -26.66 44.52
N ARG A 982 -6.20 -27.26 45.12
CA ARG A 982 -5.42 -28.32 44.47
C ARG A 982 -6.28 -29.58 44.30
N LEU A 983 -6.00 -30.33 43.23
CA LEU A 983 -6.66 -31.60 42.95
C LEU A 983 -6.52 -32.55 44.15
N LYS A 984 -7.66 -32.99 44.70
CA LYS A 984 -7.67 -33.96 45.79
C LYS A 984 -7.33 -35.34 45.24
N MET A 985 -6.29 -35.96 45.81
CA MET A 985 -5.85 -37.31 45.48
C MET A 985 -6.13 -38.26 46.64
N LEU A 986 -6.25 -39.55 46.35
CA LEU A 986 -6.28 -40.57 47.37
C LEU A 986 -4.93 -40.63 48.10
N PRO A 987 -4.91 -40.63 49.45
CA PRO A 987 -3.68 -40.66 50.23
C PRO A 987 -2.96 -42.00 50.07
N ALA A 988 -1.63 -42.02 50.15
CA ALA A 988 -0.86 -43.26 50.05
C ALA A 988 -1.17 -44.24 51.21
N VAL A 989 -1.43 -43.69 52.40
CA VAL A 989 -1.84 -44.44 53.59
C VAL A 989 -3.04 -43.73 54.20
N LEU A 990 -4.08 -44.49 54.53
CA LEU A 990 -5.29 -43.99 55.17
C LEU A 990 -5.40 -44.59 56.57
N THR A 991 -5.32 -43.79 57.62
CA THR A 991 -5.50 -44.28 59.00
C THR A 991 -6.97 -44.30 59.42
N PRO A 992 -7.38 -45.07 60.45
CA PRO A 992 -8.74 -45.03 60.99
C PRO A 992 -9.21 -43.64 61.42
N GLU A 993 -8.33 -42.85 62.04
CA GLU A 993 -8.63 -41.48 62.46
C GLU A 993 -8.87 -40.55 61.26
N ALA A 994 -8.03 -40.67 60.22
CA ALA A 994 -8.20 -39.94 58.96
C ALA A 994 -9.50 -40.31 58.24
N LEU A 995 -9.95 -41.57 58.30
CA LEU A 995 -11.25 -41.98 57.77
C LEU A 995 -12.40 -41.29 58.53
N ALA A 996 -12.35 -41.28 59.86
CA ALA A 996 -13.38 -40.64 60.70
C ALA A 996 -13.45 -39.12 60.45
N ALA A 997 -12.31 -38.47 60.18
CA ALA A 997 -12.26 -37.05 59.84
C ALA A 997 -12.78 -36.72 58.43
N HIS A 998 -12.87 -37.70 57.52
CA HIS A 998 -13.19 -37.47 56.11
C HIS A 998 -14.69 -37.28 55.83
N GLY A 999 -15.56 -37.63 56.80
CA GLY A 999 -17.01 -37.48 56.73
C GLY A 999 -17.77 -38.73 57.20
N GLU A 1000 -19.06 -38.57 57.49
CA GLU A 1000 -19.91 -39.67 57.94
C GLU A 1000 -20.07 -40.74 56.85
N ALA A 1001 -19.99 -42.00 57.25
CA ALA A 1001 -20.28 -43.12 56.37
C ALA A 1001 -21.77 -43.14 55.98
N PRO A 1002 -22.12 -43.71 54.82
CA PRO A 1002 -23.52 -43.97 54.47
C PRO A 1002 -24.25 -44.70 55.61
N THR A 1003 -25.44 -44.23 55.96
CA THR A 1003 -26.19 -44.70 57.12
C THR A 1003 -26.42 -46.22 57.06
N GLY A 1004 -26.00 -46.94 58.10
CA GLY A 1004 -26.15 -48.40 58.20
C GLY A 1004 -25.12 -49.22 57.41
N GLY A 1005 -24.07 -48.61 56.84
CA GLY A 1005 -22.96 -49.32 56.20
C GLY A 1005 -21.73 -49.48 57.11
N ILE A 1006 -20.95 -50.54 56.88
CA ILE A 1006 -19.65 -50.81 57.51
C ILE A 1006 -18.56 -50.03 56.75
N PRO A 1007 -17.95 -48.98 57.35
CA PRO A 1007 -16.97 -48.14 56.66
C PRO A 1007 -15.59 -48.80 56.57
N TRP A 1008 -14.97 -48.75 55.40
CA TRP A 1008 -13.71 -49.49 55.17
C TRP A 1008 -12.61 -48.71 54.45
N GLY A 1009 -12.94 -47.58 53.81
CA GLY A 1009 -11.98 -46.79 53.05
C GLY A 1009 -12.58 -45.52 52.49
N ILE A 1010 -11.80 -44.81 51.68
CA ILE A 1010 -12.26 -43.66 50.89
C ILE A 1010 -12.02 -43.93 49.41
N GLY A 1011 -12.85 -43.38 48.54
CA GLY A 1011 -12.67 -43.55 47.10
C GLY A 1011 -13.88 -43.22 46.25
N GLY A 1012 -13.84 -43.79 45.06
CA GLY A 1012 -14.78 -43.50 43.98
C GLY A 1012 -14.63 -42.09 43.42
N ARG A 1013 -15.57 -41.70 42.55
CA ARG A 1013 -15.50 -40.45 41.76
C ARG A 1013 -15.35 -39.18 42.61
N ASP A 1014 -15.97 -39.16 43.79
CA ASP A 1014 -16.00 -37.98 44.67
C ASP A 1014 -15.06 -38.09 45.89
N LEU A 1015 -14.24 -39.16 45.98
CA LEU A 1015 -13.37 -39.46 47.13
C LEU A 1015 -14.10 -39.46 48.48
N SER A 1016 -15.32 -40.02 48.50
CA SER A 1016 -16.15 -40.12 49.71
C SER A 1016 -15.78 -41.33 50.57
N THR A 1017 -16.19 -41.32 51.83
CA THR A 1017 -16.18 -42.51 52.69
C THR A 1017 -16.98 -43.64 52.05
N LEU A 1018 -16.31 -44.77 51.81
CA LEU A 1018 -16.90 -45.98 51.27
C LEU A 1018 -17.28 -46.94 52.39
N ALA A 1019 -18.45 -47.52 52.26
CA ALA A 1019 -18.98 -48.50 53.19
C ALA A 1019 -19.57 -49.71 52.44
N TRP A 1020 -19.51 -50.88 53.07
CA TRP A 1020 -20.22 -52.07 52.64
C TRP A 1020 -21.51 -52.20 53.44
N ASN A 1021 -22.65 -52.43 52.78
CA ASN A 1021 -23.92 -52.64 53.46
C ASN A 1021 -24.35 -54.11 53.35
N PRO A 1022 -24.22 -54.91 54.43
CA PRO A 1022 -24.56 -56.33 54.43
C PRO A 1022 -26.05 -56.63 54.18
N GLU A 1023 -26.96 -55.70 54.49
CA GLU A 1023 -28.39 -55.90 54.25
C GLU A 1023 -28.77 -55.82 52.77
N ARG A 1024 -28.01 -55.05 52.00
CA ARG A 1024 -28.19 -54.85 50.55
C ARG A 1024 -27.35 -55.81 49.73
N GLU A 1025 -26.10 -55.99 50.11
CA GLU A 1025 -25.14 -56.91 49.49
C GLU A 1025 -24.67 -57.90 50.55
N PRO A 1026 -25.28 -59.11 50.66
CA PRO A 1026 -24.98 -60.06 51.73
C PRO A 1026 -23.53 -60.53 51.75
N HIS A 1027 -22.81 -60.41 50.63
CA HIS A 1027 -21.49 -60.97 50.45
C HIS A 1027 -20.49 -59.90 49.99
N LEU A 1028 -19.27 -60.01 50.50
CA LEU A 1028 -18.13 -59.16 50.18
C LEU A 1028 -16.95 -60.04 49.74
N VAL A 1029 -16.37 -59.71 48.59
CA VAL A 1029 -15.23 -60.44 48.02
C VAL A 1029 -14.07 -59.48 47.76
N ALA A 1030 -12.87 -59.87 48.16
CA ALA A 1030 -11.63 -59.14 47.94
C ALA A 1030 -10.60 -60.04 47.23
N ILE A 1031 -10.10 -59.60 46.07
CA ILE A 1031 -9.14 -60.38 45.26
C ILE A 1031 -7.91 -59.53 44.97
N GLY A 1032 -6.73 -60.15 45.03
CA GLY A 1032 -5.49 -59.46 44.69
C GLY A 1032 -4.23 -60.29 44.89
N ALA A 1033 -3.12 -59.78 44.37
CA ALA A 1033 -1.79 -60.36 44.45
C ALA A 1033 -1.28 -60.47 45.90
N GLN A 1034 -0.13 -61.09 46.09
CA GLN A 1034 0.48 -61.19 47.41
C GLN A 1034 0.98 -59.81 47.86
N GLY A 1035 0.73 -59.42 49.12
CA GLY A 1035 1.21 -58.15 49.67
C GLY A 1035 0.36 -56.90 49.30
N CYS A 1036 -0.75 -57.05 48.60
CA CYS A 1036 -1.56 -55.91 48.15
C CYS A 1036 -2.51 -55.30 49.22
N GLY A 1037 -2.62 -55.91 50.42
CA GLY A 1037 -3.43 -55.39 51.52
C GLY A 1037 -4.75 -56.12 51.83
N LYS A 1038 -5.00 -57.31 51.23
CA LYS A 1038 -6.22 -58.11 51.48
C LYS A 1038 -6.51 -58.38 52.96
N SER A 1039 -5.56 -58.93 53.71
CA SER A 1039 -5.75 -59.21 55.12
C SER A 1039 -5.99 -57.93 55.92
N ASN A 1040 -5.30 -56.83 55.60
CA ASN A 1040 -5.56 -55.54 56.25
C ASN A 1040 -7.00 -55.02 55.96
N PHE A 1041 -7.51 -55.22 54.75
CA PHE A 1041 -8.92 -54.93 54.43
C PHE A 1041 -9.89 -55.79 55.25
N LEU A 1042 -9.66 -57.09 55.36
CA LEU A 1042 -10.46 -57.97 56.20
C LEU A 1042 -10.39 -57.58 57.68
N ALA A 1043 -9.20 -57.23 58.18
CA ALA A 1043 -9.01 -56.74 59.54
C ALA A 1043 -9.86 -55.49 59.80
N GLN A 1044 -9.92 -54.56 58.83
CA GLN A 1044 -10.78 -53.39 58.92
C GLN A 1044 -12.26 -53.77 58.97
N ILE A 1045 -12.72 -54.65 58.09
CA ILE A 1045 -14.12 -55.11 58.09
C ILE A 1045 -14.47 -55.79 59.41
N MET A 1046 -13.63 -56.70 59.90
CA MET A 1046 -13.84 -57.38 61.18
C MET A 1046 -13.84 -56.42 62.36
N ARG A 1047 -12.97 -55.39 62.36
CA ARG A 1047 -12.92 -54.36 63.39
C ARG A 1047 -14.24 -53.59 63.50
N GLU A 1048 -14.83 -53.23 62.37
CA GLU A 1048 -16.12 -52.53 62.35
C GLU A 1048 -17.29 -53.47 62.70
N ILE A 1049 -17.25 -54.74 62.29
CA ILE A 1049 -18.23 -55.76 62.73
C ILE A 1049 -18.15 -55.95 64.25
N SER A 1050 -16.95 -55.94 64.82
CA SER A 1050 -16.75 -55.98 66.28
C SER A 1050 -17.31 -54.75 67.01
N GLY A 1051 -17.60 -53.65 66.31
CA GLY A 1051 -18.31 -52.50 66.87
C GLY A 1051 -19.83 -52.72 67.01
N LEU A 1052 -20.39 -53.74 66.37
CA LEU A 1052 -21.79 -54.14 66.52
C LEU A 1052 -22.01 -54.89 67.82
N SER A 1053 -23.27 -54.95 68.30
CA SER A 1053 -23.57 -55.75 69.48
C SER A 1053 -23.49 -57.25 69.19
N ARG A 1054 -23.15 -58.03 70.22
CA ARG A 1054 -23.08 -59.49 70.14
C ARG A 1054 -24.40 -60.14 69.73
N GLU A 1055 -25.53 -59.52 70.11
CA GLU A 1055 -26.86 -60.01 69.72
C GLU A 1055 -27.15 -59.77 68.24
N ALA A 1056 -26.48 -58.80 67.60
CA ALA A 1056 -26.66 -58.47 66.20
C ALA A 1056 -25.73 -59.27 65.28
N ALA A 1057 -24.47 -59.50 65.67
CA ALA A 1057 -23.47 -60.14 64.79
C ALA A 1057 -22.52 -61.10 65.52
N ARG A 1058 -22.16 -62.20 64.84
CA ARG A 1058 -21.10 -63.14 65.24
C ARG A 1058 -20.22 -63.50 64.06
N MET A 1059 -18.93 -63.71 64.30
CA MET A 1059 -17.95 -64.04 63.26
C MET A 1059 -17.47 -65.48 63.34
N VAL A 1060 -17.41 -66.15 62.20
CA VAL A 1060 -16.71 -67.44 62.01
C VAL A 1060 -15.51 -67.16 61.12
N VAL A 1061 -14.30 -67.23 61.67
CA VAL A 1061 -13.08 -66.79 61.00
C VAL A 1061 -12.24 -68.00 60.60
N ILE A 1062 -11.98 -68.11 59.29
CA ILE A 1062 -11.11 -69.12 58.69
C ILE A 1062 -9.84 -68.40 58.23
N ASP A 1063 -8.73 -68.65 58.93
CA ASP A 1063 -7.47 -67.93 58.77
C ASP A 1063 -6.30 -68.92 58.90
N GLN A 1064 -6.01 -69.63 57.81
CA GLN A 1064 -4.97 -70.67 57.80
C GLN A 1064 -3.55 -70.12 57.99
N ARG A 1065 -3.32 -68.84 57.65
CA ARG A 1065 -2.03 -68.17 57.83
C ARG A 1065 -1.89 -67.45 59.17
N ARG A 1066 -2.96 -67.38 59.96
CA ARG A 1066 -3.01 -66.73 61.27
C ARG A 1066 -2.72 -65.22 61.19
N ALA A 1067 -3.13 -64.58 60.10
CA ALA A 1067 -2.95 -63.15 59.85
C ALA A 1067 -3.74 -62.27 60.84
N HIS A 1068 -4.79 -62.81 61.47
CA HIS A 1068 -5.70 -62.10 62.37
C HIS A 1068 -5.62 -62.59 63.83
N LEU A 1069 -4.56 -63.31 64.17
CA LEU A 1069 -4.42 -63.87 65.52
C LEU A 1069 -4.18 -62.75 66.54
N GLY A 1070 -5.05 -62.67 67.56
CA GLY A 1070 -4.93 -61.70 68.66
C GLY A 1070 -5.44 -60.29 68.37
N THR A 1071 -5.97 -60.02 67.18
CA THR A 1071 -6.51 -58.70 66.78
C THR A 1071 -8.04 -58.62 66.89
N LEU A 1072 -8.72 -59.74 67.10
CA LEU A 1072 -10.18 -59.86 67.11
C LEU A 1072 -10.75 -59.85 68.53
N ASP A 1073 -11.93 -59.26 68.70
CA ASP A 1073 -12.70 -59.36 69.93
C ASP A 1073 -13.21 -60.80 70.11
N GLN A 1074 -12.76 -61.46 71.19
CA GLN A 1074 -13.12 -62.84 71.50
C GLN A 1074 -14.62 -62.99 71.77
N ASP A 1075 -15.29 -61.93 72.21
CA ASP A 1075 -16.73 -61.95 72.46
C ASP A 1075 -17.57 -61.95 71.17
N MET A 1076 -16.96 -61.66 70.01
CA MET A 1076 -17.64 -61.66 68.71
C MET A 1076 -17.34 -62.91 67.88
N VAL A 1077 -16.25 -63.63 68.16
CA VAL A 1077 -15.82 -64.80 67.39
C VAL A 1077 -16.53 -66.07 67.87
N ALA A 1078 -17.40 -66.66 67.05
CA ALA A 1078 -18.08 -67.94 67.29
C ALA A 1078 -17.16 -69.15 67.07
N ALA A 1079 -16.31 -69.10 66.05
CA ALA A 1079 -15.31 -70.12 65.79
C ALA A 1079 -14.11 -69.49 65.06
N TYR A 1080 -12.89 -69.91 65.43
CA TYR A 1080 -11.66 -69.52 64.76
C TYR A 1080 -10.94 -70.78 64.27
N ALA A 1081 -10.72 -70.87 62.97
CA ALA A 1081 -10.16 -72.03 62.30
C ALA A 1081 -8.80 -71.70 61.65
N ALA A 1082 -7.73 -72.25 62.21
CA ALA A 1082 -6.36 -72.04 61.74
C ALA A 1082 -5.79 -73.21 60.91
N THR A 1083 -6.57 -74.29 60.75
CA THR A 1083 -6.19 -75.50 59.99
C THR A 1083 -7.33 -75.95 59.09
N GLN A 1084 -7.03 -76.71 58.03
CA GLN A 1084 -8.07 -77.22 57.11
C GLN A 1084 -9.14 -78.06 57.80
N SER A 1085 -8.78 -78.91 58.78
CA SER A 1085 -9.75 -79.71 59.54
C SER A 1085 -10.66 -78.84 60.41
N SER A 1086 -10.10 -77.87 61.13
CA SER A 1086 -10.90 -76.91 61.93
C SER A 1086 -11.78 -76.02 61.06
N ALA A 1087 -11.34 -75.69 59.84
CA ALA A 1087 -12.13 -74.90 58.88
C ALA A 1087 -13.34 -75.70 58.39
N GLN A 1088 -13.14 -76.97 58.02
CA GLN A 1088 -14.24 -77.85 57.63
C GLN A 1088 -15.24 -78.04 58.79
N GLU A 1089 -14.76 -78.25 60.01
CA GLU A 1089 -15.63 -78.38 61.20
C GLU A 1089 -16.41 -77.08 61.47
N ALA A 1090 -15.75 -75.92 61.41
CA ALA A 1090 -16.39 -74.62 61.59
C ALA A 1090 -17.47 -74.36 60.54
N ILE A 1091 -17.19 -74.68 59.26
CA ILE A 1091 -18.19 -74.55 58.18
C ILE A 1091 -19.37 -75.48 58.41
N VAL A 1092 -19.14 -76.76 58.72
CA VAL A 1092 -20.23 -77.73 58.96
C VAL A 1092 -21.11 -77.31 60.14
N ASN A 1093 -20.52 -76.81 61.23
CA ASN A 1093 -21.28 -76.32 62.38
C ASN A 1093 -22.06 -75.04 62.06
N THR A 1094 -21.48 -74.16 61.23
CA THR A 1094 -22.15 -72.93 60.75
C THR A 1094 -23.35 -73.28 59.87
N VAL A 1095 -23.16 -74.19 58.91
CA VAL A 1095 -24.22 -74.68 58.02
C VAL A 1095 -25.35 -75.31 58.84
N ARG A 1096 -25.05 -76.20 59.80
CA ARG A 1096 -26.06 -76.80 60.67
C ARG A 1096 -26.88 -75.75 61.44
N THR A 1097 -26.25 -74.66 61.86
CA THR A 1097 -26.91 -73.57 62.58
C THR A 1097 -27.83 -72.77 61.65
N LEU A 1098 -27.37 -72.49 60.43
CA LEU A 1098 -28.11 -71.71 59.43
C LEU A 1098 -29.22 -72.50 58.73
N GLU A 1099 -29.06 -73.81 58.55
CA GLU A 1099 -30.10 -74.71 58.03
C GLU A 1099 -31.36 -74.69 58.92
N GLN A 1100 -31.19 -74.52 60.24
CA GLN A 1100 -32.32 -74.38 61.18
C GLN A 1100 -33.08 -73.07 61.02
N ARG A 1101 -32.48 -72.07 60.35
CA ARG A 1101 -33.11 -70.77 60.06
C ARG A 1101 -33.82 -70.73 58.71
N LEU A 1102 -33.69 -71.76 57.87
CA LEU A 1102 -34.34 -71.77 56.56
C LEU A 1102 -35.86 -71.65 56.71
N PRO A 1103 -36.52 -70.79 55.91
CA PRO A 1103 -37.95 -70.59 56.02
C PRO A 1103 -38.69 -71.87 55.63
N GLY A 1104 -39.52 -72.37 56.55
CA GLY A 1104 -40.41 -73.50 56.29
C GLY A 1104 -41.63 -73.09 55.44
N PRO A 1105 -42.46 -74.06 55.01
CA PRO A 1105 -43.65 -73.79 54.19
C PRO A 1105 -44.73 -72.96 54.92
N ASP A 1106 -44.66 -72.85 56.24
CA ASP A 1106 -45.65 -72.16 57.08
C ASP A 1106 -45.32 -70.67 57.32
N ILE A 1107 -44.20 -70.16 56.80
CA ILE A 1107 -43.76 -68.77 57.00
C ILE A 1107 -44.53 -67.83 56.06
N THR A 1108 -45.16 -66.80 56.63
CA THR A 1108 -45.89 -65.79 55.84
C THR A 1108 -44.94 -64.81 55.14
N PRO A 1109 -45.35 -64.16 54.03
CA PRO A 1109 -44.52 -63.14 53.37
C PRO A 1109 -44.14 -61.96 54.27
N GLU A 1110 -44.99 -61.59 55.23
CA GLU A 1110 -44.74 -60.54 56.22
C GLU A 1110 -43.64 -60.95 57.21
N GLN A 1111 -43.70 -62.19 57.71
CA GLN A 1111 -42.65 -62.78 58.55
C GLN A 1111 -41.34 -62.95 57.77
N LEU A 1112 -41.42 -63.36 56.49
CA LEU A 1112 -40.25 -63.48 55.61
C LEU A 1112 -39.53 -62.13 55.44
N ALA A 1113 -40.28 -61.05 55.24
CA ALA A 1113 -39.74 -59.70 55.12
C ALA A 1113 -39.18 -59.15 56.45
N ALA A 1114 -39.82 -59.48 57.58
CA ALA A 1114 -39.42 -59.03 58.92
C ALA A 1114 -38.28 -59.85 59.55
N ARG A 1115 -38.02 -61.07 59.06
CA ARG A 1115 -37.06 -62.04 59.62
C ARG A 1115 -37.33 -62.43 61.07
N ASP A 1116 -38.60 -62.63 61.42
CA ASP A 1116 -39.03 -62.87 62.81
C ASP A 1116 -39.34 -64.34 63.17
N TRP A 1117 -39.15 -65.31 62.25
CA TRP A 1117 -39.35 -66.74 62.51
C TRP A 1117 -38.15 -67.44 63.16
N TRP A 1118 -37.01 -66.75 63.24
CA TRP A 1118 -35.82 -67.18 63.95
C TRP A 1118 -35.27 -66.02 64.76
N GLU A 1119 -34.60 -66.33 65.87
CA GLU A 1119 -33.93 -65.34 66.71
C GLU A 1119 -32.42 -65.65 66.78
N GLY A 1120 -31.60 -64.61 66.80
CA GLY A 1120 -30.16 -64.71 66.98
C GLY A 1120 -29.38 -63.70 66.14
N PRO A 1121 -28.05 -63.71 66.26
CA PRO A 1121 -27.19 -62.81 65.48
C PRO A 1121 -27.04 -63.29 64.03
N ASP A 1122 -26.77 -62.34 63.14
CA ASP A 1122 -26.24 -62.62 61.81
C ASP A 1122 -24.84 -63.23 61.92
N ILE A 1123 -24.55 -64.20 61.05
CA ILE A 1123 -23.30 -64.94 61.03
C ILE A 1123 -22.44 -64.47 59.85
N TYR A 1124 -21.31 -63.86 60.17
CA TYR A 1124 -20.29 -63.42 59.23
C TYR A 1124 -19.21 -64.48 59.11
N VAL A 1125 -19.22 -65.22 58.00
CA VAL A 1125 -18.18 -66.19 57.67
C VAL A 1125 -17.05 -65.46 56.94
N VAL A 1126 -15.97 -65.19 57.68
CA VAL A 1126 -14.79 -64.51 57.17
C VAL A 1126 -13.74 -65.54 56.76
N ILE A 1127 -13.33 -65.52 55.51
CA ILE A 1127 -12.34 -66.45 54.95
C ILE A 1127 -11.17 -65.65 54.40
N ASP A 1128 -10.04 -65.63 55.10
CA ASP A 1128 -8.78 -65.13 54.53
C ASP A 1128 -8.06 -66.25 53.76
N ASP A 1129 -7.38 -65.88 52.67
CA ASP A 1129 -6.73 -66.79 51.73
C ASP A 1129 -7.60 -68.00 51.33
N ALA A 1130 -8.78 -67.73 50.77
CA ALA A 1130 -9.73 -68.76 50.35
C ALA A 1130 -9.17 -69.77 49.33
N ASP A 1131 -8.07 -69.45 48.64
CA ASP A 1131 -7.32 -70.39 47.79
C ASP A 1131 -6.66 -71.54 48.55
N LEU A 1132 -6.50 -71.43 49.88
CA LEU A 1132 -6.00 -72.50 50.74
C LEU A 1132 -7.12 -73.41 51.28
N VAL A 1133 -8.39 -73.03 51.12
CA VAL A 1133 -9.54 -73.83 51.56
C VAL A 1133 -9.98 -74.72 50.40
N SER A 1134 -10.08 -76.03 50.65
CA SER A 1134 -10.52 -76.97 49.61
C SER A 1134 -11.99 -76.77 49.25
N ASP A 1135 -12.33 -76.87 47.96
CA ASP A 1135 -13.72 -76.79 47.48
C ASP A 1135 -14.69 -77.73 48.21
N ILE A 1136 -14.23 -78.92 48.62
CA ILE A 1136 -15.03 -79.90 49.40
C ILE A 1136 -15.48 -79.30 50.75
N ALA A 1137 -14.64 -78.49 51.38
CA ALA A 1137 -14.98 -77.85 52.65
C ALA A 1137 -15.97 -76.68 52.46
N LEU A 1138 -15.94 -76.01 51.30
CA LEU A 1138 -16.85 -74.90 50.97
C LEU A 1138 -18.19 -75.38 50.39
N ALA A 1139 -18.25 -76.58 49.80
CA ALA A 1139 -19.44 -77.11 49.14
C ALA A 1139 -20.73 -77.04 49.97
N PRO A 1140 -20.73 -77.33 51.30
CA PRO A 1140 -21.94 -77.24 52.11
C PRO A 1140 -22.57 -75.84 52.20
N LEU A 1141 -21.81 -74.77 51.91
CA LEU A 1141 -22.35 -73.40 51.93
C LEU A 1141 -23.17 -73.06 50.69
N ILE A 1142 -22.99 -73.79 49.58
CA ILE A 1142 -23.60 -73.47 48.27
C ILE A 1142 -25.12 -73.47 48.36
N ASP A 1143 -25.71 -74.44 49.05
CA ASP A 1143 -27.16 -74.58 49.18
C ASP A 1143 -27.80 -73.46 50.04
N LEU A 1144 -27.00 -72.78 50.87
CA LEU A 1144 -27.46 -71.67 51.72
C LEU A 1144 -27.31 -70.30 51.06
N LEU A 1145 -26.41 -70.16 50.08
CA LEU A 1145 -26.12 -68.88 49.42
C LEU A 1145 -27.37 -68.17 48.85
N PRO A 1146 -28.30 -68.86 48.16
CA PRO A 1146 -29.52 -68.20 47.65
C PRO A 1146 -30.44 -67.65 48.75
N HIS A 1147 -30.36 -68.22 49.96
CA HIS A 1147 -31.17 -67.87 51.12
C HIS A 1147 -30.42 -66.98 52.12
N ALA A 1148 -29.20 -66.53 51.79
CA ALA A 1148 -28.29 -65.88 52.71
C ALA A 1148 -28.91 -64.65 53.40
N ARG A 1149 -29.71 -63.88 52.65
CA ARG A 1149 -30.43 -62.72 53.17
C ARG A 1149 -31.45 -63.11 54.24
N ASP A 1150 -32.17 -64.21 54.09
CA ASP A 1150 -33.27 -64.60 54.97
C ASP A 1150 -32.78 -65.22 56.29
N ILE A 1151 -31.65 -65.92 56.23
CA ILE A 1151 -31.07 -66.66 57.37
C ILE A 1151 -29.98 -65.89 58.13
N GLY A 1152 -29.65 -64.67 57.70
CA GLY A 1152 -28.60 -63.85 58.31
C GLY A 1152 -27.19 -64.38 58.04
N LEU A 1153 -26.92 -64.89 56.84
CA LEU A 1153 -25.59 -65.35 56.43
C LEU A 1153 -24.88 -64.26 55.62
N HIS A 1154 -23.68 -63.89 56.07
CA HIS A 1154 -22.78 -63.01 55.33
C HIS A 1154 -21.46 -63.72 55.04
N MET A 1155 -20.97 -63.56 53.81
CA MET A 1155 -19.68 -64.13 53.39
C MET A 1155 -18.71 -63.00 53.14
N VAL A 1156 -17.56 -63.03 53.81
CA VAL A 1156 -16.49 -62.05 53.65
C VAL A 1156 -15.23 -62.80 53.23
N ILE A 1157 -14.89 -62.75 51.94
CA ILE A 1157 -13.90 -63.65 51.34
C ILE A 1157 -12.73 -62.84 50.81
N ALA A 1158 -11.50 -63.16 51.24
CA ALA A 1158 -10.29 -62.73 50.56
C ALA A 1158 -9.61 -63.90 49.84
N ARG A 1159 -9.13 -63.67 48.62
CA ARG A 1159 -8.42 -64.69 47.84
C ARG A 1159 -7.23 -64.11 47.10
N LYS A 1160 -6.16 -64.90 46.92
CA LYS A 1160 -5.09 -64.55 45.97
C LYS A 1160 -5.65 -64.44 44.54
N SER A 1161 -5.16 -63.49 43.74
CA SER A 1161 -5.54 -63.34 42.33
C SER A 1161 -5.08 -64.52 41.47
N GLY A 1162 -3.90 -65.09 41.75
CA GLY A 1162 -3.35 -66.22 41.00
C GLY A 1162 -4.35 -67.38 40.83
N GLY A 1163 -4.61 -67.76 39.59
CA GLY A 1163 -5.54 -68.84 39.23
C GLY A 1163 -7.01 -68.53 39.52
N ILE A 1164 -7.39 -67.25 39.64
CA ILE A 1164 -8.79 -66.84 39.83
C ILE A 1164 -9.63 -67.18 38.61
N GLY A 1165 -9.06 -67.09 37.40
CA GLY A 1165 -9.77 -67.43 36.17
C GLY A 1165 -10.36 -68.85 36.23
N ARG A 1166 -9.64 -69.82 36.82
CA ARG A 1166 -10.14 -71.19 37.03
C ARG A 1166 -11.14 -71.29 38.17
N ALA A 1167 -10.88 -70.62 39.30
CA ALA A 1167 -11.74 -70.68 40.47
C ALA A 1167 -13.14 -70.11 40.21
N LEU A 1168 -13.27 -69.08 39.36
CA LEU A 1168 -14.56 -68.51 38.95
C LEU A 1168 -15.47 -69.49 38.18
N PHE A 1169 -14.93 -70.62 37.68
CA PHE A 1169 -15.70 -71.72 37.10
C PHE A 1169 -15.97 -72.86 38.09
N GLY A 1170 -15.40 -72.81 39.30
CA GLY A 1170 -15.71 -73.72 40.39
C GLY A 1170 -17.11 -73.47 40.96
N GLN A 1171 -17.76 -74.51 41.48
CA GLN A 1171 -19.17 -74.45 41.91
C GLN A 1171 -19.43 -73.34 42.95
N PHE A 1172 -18.55 -73.21 43.95
CA PHE A 1172 -18.70 -72.23 45.03
C PHE A 1172 -18.55 -70.78 44.54
N PHE A 1173 -17.43 -70.44 43.89
CA PHE A 1173 -17.19 -69.07 43.41
C PHE A 1173 -18.11 -68.68 42.25
N SER A 1174 -18.60 -69.64 41.45
CA SER A 1174 -19.67 -69.36 40.48
C SER A 1174 -20.95 -68.96 41.20
N ALA A 1175 -21.39 -69.69 42.23
CA ALA A 1175 -22.58 -69.35 43.01
C ALA A 1175 -22.45 -67.98 43.70
N VAL A 1176 -21.27 -67.69 44.28
CA VAL A 1176 -20.99 -66.37 44.85
C VAL A 1176 -21.06 -65.28 43.78
N ARG A 1177 -20.48 -65.50 42.59
CA ARG A 1177 -20.51 -64.54 41.47
C ARG A 1177 -21.93 -64.27 40.98
N ASP A 1178 -22.78 -65.28 40.91
CA ASP A 1178 -24.15 -65.15 40.44
C ASP A 1178 -25.02 -64.29 41.39
N LEU A 1179 -24.63 -64.18 42.66
CA LEU A 1179 -25.25 -63.30 43.65
C LEU A 1179 -24.75 -61.84 43.61
N GLN A 1180 -23.80 -61.52 42.71
CA GLN A 1180 -23.24 -60.17 42.52
C GLN A 1180 -22.78 -59.51 43.83
N PRO A 1181 -21.74 -60.05 44.49
CA PRO A 1181 -21.28 -59.54 45.78
C PRO A 1181 -20.72 -58.12 45.63
N ALA A 1182 -20.59 -57.42 46.76
CA ALA A 1182 -19.72 -56.26 46.82
C ALA A 1182 -18.27 -56.74 46.58
N PHE A 1183 -17.52 -56.06 45.71
CA PHE A 1183 -16.26 -56.58 45.20
C PHE A 1183 -15.14 -55.53 45.20
N LEU A 1184 -14.00 -55.89 45.80
CA LEU A 1184 -12.78 -55.09 45.80
C LEU A 1184 -11.66 -55.84 45.08
N LEU A 1185 -11.19 -55.29 43.95
CA LEU A 1185 -10.05 -55.81 43.20
C LEU A 1185 -8.81 -54.97 43.49
N PHE A 1186 -7.86 -55.53 44.25
CA PHE A 1186 -6.53 -54.95 44.44
C PHE A 1186 -5.64 -55.18 43.21
N ASP A 1187 -4.34 -54.85 43.34
CA ASP A 1187 -3.29 -55.22 42.40
C ASP A 1187 -3.41 -56.68 41.96
N ALA A 1188 -3.46 -56.91 40.64
CA ALA A 1188 -3.57 -58.23 40.05
C ALA A 1188 -2.98 -58.22 38.62
N ASP A 1189 -2.49 -59.39 38.19
CA ASP A 1189 -1.92 -59.55 36.86
C ASP A 1189 -3.00 -59.48 35.77
N ARG A 1190 -2.69 -58.81 34.66
CA ARG A 1190 -3.59 -58.68 33.50
C ARG A 1190 -3.86 -60.02 32.82
N ASP A 1191 -2.94 -60.98 32.95
CA ASP A 1191 -3.07 -62.33 32.38
C ASP A 1191 -4.23 -63.14 32.98
N GLU A 1192 -4.76 -62.75 34.15
CA GLU A 1192 -5.92 -63.41 34.78
C GLU A 1192 -7.27 -63.09 34.09
N GLY A 1193 -7.29 -62.14 33.15
CA GLY A 1193 -8.51 -61.70 32.47
C GLY A 1193 -9.45 -60.90 33.39
N THR A 1194 -10.71 -60.71 32.98
CA THR A 1194 -11.68 -59.95 33.77
C THR A 1194 -12.14 -60.72 35.01
N ILE A 1195 -12.05 -60.09 36.19
CA ILE A 1195 -12.42 -60.67 37.48
C ILE A 1195 -13.67 -59.95 37.99
N PHE A 1196 -14.80 -60.66 38.12
CA PHE A 1196 -16.11 -60.09 38.49
C PHE A 1196 -16.48 -58.83 37.65
N GLY A 1197 -16.13 -58.84 36.36
CA GLY A 1197 -16.39 -57.72 35.43
C GLY A 1197 -15.34 -56.60 35.45
N LEU A 1198 -14.41 -56.59 36.40
CA LEU A 1198 -13.31 -55.61 36.47
C LEU A 1198 -12.05 -56.11 35.76
N LYS A 1199 -11.33 -55.20 35.11
CA LYS A 1199 -10.03 -55.50 34.48
C LYS A 1199 -8.90 -55.31 35.51
N PRO A 1200 -8.02 -56.30 35.69
CA PRO A 1200 -6.84 -56.15 36.53
C PRO A 1200 -5.94 -54.99 36.10
N SER A 1201 -5.37 -54.30 37.07
CA SER A 1201 -4.46 -53.19 36.87
C SER A 1201 -3.41 -53.20 37.96
N HIS A 1202 -2.20 -52.71 37.66
CA HIS A 1202 -1.21 -52.49 38.69
C HIS A 1202 -1.66 -51.41 39.68
N GLN A 1203 -1.57 -51.70 40.97
CA GLN A 1203 -2.03 -50.81 42.04
C GLN A 1203 -1.04 -50.84 43.22
N PRO A 1204 -0.82 -49.71 43.92
CA PRO A 1204 -0.05 -49.72 45.16
C PRO A 1204 -0.79 -50.49 46.27
N PRO A 1205 -0.08 -50.96 47.32
CA PRO A 1205 -0.71 -51.65 48.45
C PRO A 1205 -1.84 -50.82 49.09
N GLY A 1206 -2.97 -51.46 49.37
CA GLY A 1206 -4.16 -50.82 49.93
C GLY A 1206 -5.06 -50.14 48.90
N ARG A 1207 -4.63 -50.04 47.63
CA ARG A 1207 -5.40 -49.47 46.52
C ARG A 1207 -6.12 -50.56 45.74
N GLY A 1208 -7.39 -50.35 45.42
CA GLY A 1208 -8.18 -51.30 44.64
C GLY A 1208 -9.37 -50.68 43.94
N GLN A 1209 -9.90 -51.36 42.92
CA GLN A 1209 -11.13 -50.98 42.22
C GLN A 1209 -12.34 -51.54 42.98
N TRP A 1210 -13.29 -50.67 43.32
CA TRP A 1210 -14.50 -51.01 44.06
C TRP A 1210 -15.69 -51.16 43.12
N SER A 1211 -16.41 -52.28 43.23
CA SER A 1211 -17.61 -52.56 42.45
C SER A 1211 -18.75 -53.04 43.33
N ILE A 1212 -19.95 -52.55 43.05
CA ILE A 1212 -21.19 -53.00 43.70
C ILE A 1212 -22.15 -53.40 42.57
N ARG A 1213 -22.70 -54.63 42.64
CA ARG A 1213 -23.67 -55.15 41.66
C ARG A 1213 -23.19 -55.06 40.20
N GLY A 1214 -21.88 -55.20 39.98
CA GLY A 1214 -21.25 -55.11 38.67
C GLY A 1214 -20.97 -53.69 38.17
N GLU A 1215 -21.36 -52.65 38.90
CA GLU A 1215 -21.01 -51.25 38.58
C GLU A 1215 -19.65 -50.90 39.22
N ASN A 1216 -18.69 -50.47 38.39
CA ASN A 1216 -17.40 -49.99 38.88
C ASN A 1216 -17.53 -48.57 39.44
N LEU A 1217 -17.41 -48.44 40.76
CA LEU A 1217 -17.50 -47.16 41.46
C LEU A 1217 -16.17 -46.39 41.47
N GLY A 1218 -15.09 -47.00 40.98
CA GLY A 1218 -13.77 -46.38 40.82
C GLY A 1218 -12.72 -46.92 41.79
N ILE A 1219 -11.60 -46.22 41.87
CA ILE A 1219 -10.47 -46.59 42.73
C ILE A 1219 -10.76 -46.18 44.18
N ALA A 1220 -10.34 -47.00 45.12
CA ALA A 1220 -10.48 -46.81 46.56
C ALA A 1220 -9.17 -47.09 47.29
N GLN A 1221 -8.98 -46.37 48.39
CA GLN A 1221 -7.91 -46.60 49.36
C GLN A 1221 -8.50 -47.21 50.63
N VAL A 1222 -7.99 -48.36 51.01
CA VAL A 1222 -8.34 -49.07 52.23
C VAL A 1222 -7.62 -48.46 53.44
N VAL A 1223 -8.30 -48.47 54.59
CA VAL A 1223 -7.70 -48.10 55.88
C VAL A 1223 -6.58 -49.05 56.26
N TYR A 1224 -5.41 -48.52 56.58
CA TYR A 1224 -4.30 -49.23 57.19
C TYR A 1224 -4.39 -49.12 58.72
N GLY A 1225 -4.57 -50.26 59.39
CA GLY A 1225 -4.49 -50.34 60.85
C GLY A 1225 -3.07 -50.71 61.26
N GLU A 1226 -2.39 -49.85 62.04
CA GLU A 1226 -1.15 -50.24 62.69
C GLU A 1226 -1.46 -51.40 63.66
N GLY A 1227 -0.89 -52.58 63.40
CA GLY A 1227 -0.84 -53.61 64.42
C GLY A 1227 -0.06 -53.05 65.61
N LYS A 1228 -0.61 -53.18 66.83
CA LYS A 1228 0.21 -52.99 68.03
C LYS A 1228 1.41 -53.92 67.91
N GLU A 1229 2.61 -53.36 67.90
CA GLU A 1229 3.88 -54.11 67.97
C GLU A 1229 3.87 -55.15 69.09
#